data_AF-A0A672SN19-F1
#
_entry.id   AF-A0A672SN19-F1
#
_cell.length_a   1.000
_cell.length_b   1.000
_cell.length_c   1.000
_cell.angle_alpha   90.00
_cell.angle_beta   90.00
_cell.angle_gamma   90.00
#
_symmetry.space_group_name_H-M   'P 1'
#
loop_
_entity.id
_entity.type
_entity.pdbx_description
1 polymer ?
#
loop_
_entity_poly.entity_id
_entity_poly.type
_entity_poly.pdbx_seq_one_letter_code
_entity_poly.pdbx_strand_id
1 'polypeptide(L)'
;MWIYKMLLCVAVLVYSETKKHALQDYQKTDAVRLVTPPDVSYMSKGRKMSVGKCARRCSRNRKLQFTCRAFNFDQKTTKCNLLSYDSLTIGVRMENDFNFDLYEKKDFMRECIIGNGLNYKGKRSVTKGGVQCQLWNSKMPHEHNFLPQRHKHRDLRENLCRNPDNTTTGPWCFTTDPKIRHQDCSIPQCSEVECMTCNGESYRGPMDHTESGRECQRWDLEEPHKHLFHPKRYPDKGLKDNYCRNPDGRQRPWCFTTDPSTPWEYCNIKQCDSDNGGDIDNTTTCFRGRGEGYRGTVGITPEGVTCQRWDAQFPHRHSYAPQNYRCKDLRENYCRNPNGHHLPWCFTTDPNVPVAFCTNIPRCGVAPPEHEECYTGIGDTYNGKRAKTRSGIPCAPWKDHSESNERDVNLLMAEQAGNFCRNPDKDKHGPWCYTNSSSIPWDYCSLKPCEPSHNNLPQKDEGTKTSCFVHKQVRIVGGGPVQIKEGSWMVSIQRGSTHWCGGSLVREEWVLTDRQCFSSCVPDISEYRVWLGISHLNESGENDFHRQERRISHVICGPEGSSLALLRLTQPALPRECVRIIQLPVADCSIQEDTICSVYGWGETKGTGHEGTLKRVNLPIVSNERCQQLHKGAIPITSSKLCAGGRKDEGVCEVSLFTIDLLPAE
;
A
#
# COMPACT_ATOMS: atom_id res chain seq x y z
N MET A 1 -21.43 -14.31 -52.36
CA MET A 1 -21.25 -13.45 -51.15
C MET A 1 -21.80 -14.08 -49.87
N TRP A 2 -23.03 -14.59 -49.79
CA TRP A 2 -23.61 -15.13 -48.54
C TRP A 2 -22.76 -16.22 -47.86
N ILE A 3 -22.22 -17.18 -48.62
CA ILE A 3 -21.30 -18.23 -48.09
C ILE A 3 -20.07 -17.63 -47.41
N TYR A 4 -19.50 -16.54 -47.95
CA TYR A 4 -18.38 -15.84 -47.32
C TYR A 4 -18.79 -15.12 -46.04
N LYS A 5 -20.00 -14.54 -45.95
CA LYS A 5 -20.51 -13.99 -44.68
C LYS A 5 -20.74 -15.09 -43.65
N MET A 6 -21.29 -16.25 -44.03
CA MET A 6 -21.44 -17.40 -43.12
C MET A 6 -20.10 -17.95 -42.67
N LEU A 7 -19.10 -18.08 -43.56
CA LEU A 7 -17.74 -18.47 -43.19
C LEU A 7 -17.07 -17.43 -42.28
N LEU A 8 -17.31 -16.13 -42.49
CA LEU A 8 -16.80 -15.09 -41.59
C LEU A 8 -17.48 -15.13 -40.21
N CYS A 9 -18.80 -15.34 -40.16
CA CYS A 9 -19.54 -15.48 -38.91
C CYS A 9 -19.15 -16.75 -38.16
N VAL A 10 -19.00 -17.89 -38.82
CA VAL A 10 -18.49 -19.13 -38.21
C VAL A 10 -17.03 -18.95 -37.76
N ALA A 11 -16.19 -18.28 -38.55
CA ALA A 11 -14.83 -17.96 -38.13
C ALA A 11 -14.80 -17.05 -36.90
N VAL A 12 -15.66 -16.03 -36.82
CA VAL A 12 -15.76 -15.12 -35.66
C VAL A 12 -16.32 -15.84 -34.43
N LEU A 13 -17.35 -16.67 -34.58
CA LEU A 13 -17.89 -17.49 -33.49
C LEU A 13 -16.85 -18.48 -32.95
N VAL A 14 -16.07 -19.12 -33.84
CA VAL A 14 -14.93 -19.99 -33.47
C VAL A 14 -13.73 -19.18 -32.93
N TYR A 15 -13.60 -17.90 -33.25
CA TYR A 15 -12.55 -17.03 -32.68
C TYR A 15 -12.91 -16.44 -31.32
N SER A 16 -14.20 -16.49 -30.95
CA SER A 16 -14.79 -15.96 -29.71
C SER A 16 -14.80 -16.95 -28.54
N GLU A 17 -14.11 -18.10 -28.65
CA GLU A 17 -13.49 -18.69 -27.47
C GLU A 17 -12.47 -17.68 -26.93
N THR A 18 -12.79 -17.08 -25.78
CA THR A 18 -11.93 -16.19 -25.02
C THR A 18 -10.68 -16.98 -24.60
N LYS A 19 -9.57 -16.77 -25.33
CA LYS A 19 -8.42 -17.69 -25.33
C LYS A 19 -7.75 -17.74 -23.95
N LYS A 20 -8.19 -18.69 -23.10
CA LYS A 20 -7.69 -18.91 -21.73
C LYS A 20 -6.19 -18.68 -21.65
N HIS A 21 -5.78 -17.73 -20.80
CA HIS A 21 -4.37 -17.38 -20.69
C HIS A 21 -3.61 -18.55 -20.05
N ALA A 22 -2.65 -19.13 -20.77
CA ALA A 22 -2.05 -20.40 -20.38
C ALA A 22 -1.24 -20.38 -19.07
N LEU A 23 -1.09 -19.23 -18.38
CA LEU A 23 -0.54 -19.18 -17.03
C LEU A 23 -1.54 -19.61 -15.94
N GLN A 24 -2.87 -19.59 -16.18
CA GLN A 24 -3.81 -20.10 -15.16
C GLN A 24 -3.51 -21.59 -14.80
N ASP A 25 -2.95 -22.37 -15.75
CA ASP A 25 -2.60 -23.79 -15.56
C ASP A 25 -1.38 -24.02 -14.62
N TYR A 26 -0.62 -22.98 -14.23
CA TYR A 26 0.69 -23.12 -13.59
C TYR A 26 0.80 -22.42 -12.23
N GLN A 27 1.27 -23.14 -11.22
CA GLN A 27 1.78 -22.56 -9.99
C GLN A 27 3.12 -21.87 -10.24
N LYS A 28 3.29 -20.65 -9.71
CA LYS A 28 4.55 -19.89 -9.79
C LYS A 28 5.30 -19.93 -8.45
N THR A 29 6.62 -20.11 -8.53
CA THR A 29 7.57 -19.82 -7.45
C THR A 29 8.64 -18.85 -7.97
N ASP A 30 8.70 -17.65 -7.40
CA ASP A 30 9.69 -16.61 -7.73
C ASP A 30 11.11 -16.99 -7.26
N ALA A 31 12.14 -16.57 -8.00
CA ALA A 31 13.57 -16.72 -7.64
C ALA A 31 14.05 -18.18 -7.38
N VAL A 32 13.42 -19.16 -8.02
CA VAL A 32 13.71 -20.60 -7.87
C VAL A 32 13.80 -21.27 -9.23
N ARG A 33 14.63 -22.32 -9.33
CA ARG A 33 14.72 -23.23 -10.48
C ARG A 33 14.70 -24.69 -10.03
N LEU A 34 14.19 -25.59 -10.86
CA LEU A 34 14.39 -27.04 -10.69
C LEU A 34 15.67 -27.51 -11.37
N VAL A 35 16.45 -28.34 -10.67
CA VAL A 35 17.70 -28.96 -11.13
C VAL A 35 17.70 -30.46 -10.82
N THR A 36 18.42 -31.24 -11.62
CA THR A 36 18.45 -32.70 -11.60
C THR A 36 19.87 -33.25 -11.78
N PRO A 37 20.16 -34.47 -11.31
CA PRO A 37 21.28 -35.27 -11.79
C PRO A 37 21.26 -35.41 -13.32
N PRO A 38 22.42 -35.50 -13.98
CA PRO A 38 22.52 -35.45 -15.44
C PRO A 38 21.80 -36.59 -16.18
N ASP A 39 21.69 -37.78 -15.57
CA ASP A 39 21.15 -38.98 -16.24
C ASP A 39 19.62 -39.01 -16.42
N VAL A 40 18.88 -38.10 -15.79
CA VAL A 40 17.39 -38.21 -15.66
C VAL A 40 16.63 -37.15 -16.49
N SER A 41 17.30 -36.13 -17.02
CA SER A 41 16.64 -34.91 -17.50
C SER A 41 16.43 -34.81 -19.03
N TYR A 42 15.22 -35.12 -19.49
CA TYR A 42 14.73 -34.62 -20.78
C TYR A 42 14.34 -33.13 -20.66
N MET A 43 15.27 -32.23 -20.98
CA MET A 43 15.05 -30.76 -21.00
C MET A 43 15.15 -30.20 -22.42
N SER A 44 14.20 -29.32 -22.81
CA SER A 44 14.34 -28.51 -24.03
C SER A 44 15.28 -27.33 -23.76
N LYS A 45 16.43 -27.28 -24.46
CA LYS A 45 17.32 -26.10 -24.48
C LYS A 45 16.53 -24.80 -24.72
N GLY A 46 16.90 -23.76 -23.96
CA GLY A 46 16.17 -22.49 -23.87
C GLY A 46 16.06 -21.74 -25.19
N ARG A 47 14.86 -21.19 -25.46
CA ARG A 47 14.60 -20.25 -26.55
C ARG A 47 14.01 -18.95 -25.98
N LYS A 48 14.38 -17.80 -26.53
CA LYS A 48 13.79 -16.50 -26.16
C LYS A 48 12.30 -16.45 -26.49
N MET A 49 11.45 -16.17 -25.50
CA MET A 49 10.02 -15.90 -25.66
C MET A 49 9.42 -15.31 -24.37
N SER A 50 8.22 -14.73 -24.45
CA SER A 50 7.47 -14.30 -23.25
C SER A 50 6.96 -15.50 -22.42
N VAL A 51 6.76 -15.28 -21.11
CA VAL A 51 6.30 -16.32 -20.15
C VAL A 51 5.01 -17.00 -20.64
N GLY A 52 4.00 -16.23 -21.02
CA GLY A 52 2.74 -16.75 -21.56
C GLY A 52 2.87 -17.49 -22.90
N LYS A 53 3.98 -17.34 -23.64
CA LYS A 53 4.31 -18.13 -24.84
C LYS A 53 5.08 -19.41 -24.48
N CYS A 54 5.88 -19.38 -23.41
CA CYS A 54 6.50 -20.55 -22.80
C CYS A 54 5.45 -21.53 -22.26
N ALA A 55 4.54 -21.03 -21.42
CA ALA A 55 3.39 -21.77 -20.90
C ALA A 55 2.52 -22.38 -22.01
N ARG A 56 2.12 -21.58 -23.02
CA ARG A 56 1.39 -22.09 -24.20
C ARG A 56 2.11 -23.23 -24.93
N ARG A 57 3.46 -23.26 -24.95
CA ARG A 57 4.24 -24.35 -25.55
C ARG A 57 4.25 -25.60 -24.65
N CYS A 58 4.34 -25.41 -23.33
CA CYS A 58 4.32 -26.51 -22.35
C CYS A 58 2.91 -27.13 -22.18
N SER A 59 1.83 -26.35 -22.15
CA SER A 59 0.45 -26.88 -22.07
C SER A 59 0.07 -27.65 -23.34
N ARG A 60 0.41 -27.14 -24.53
CA ARG A 60 0.09 -27.80 -25.81
C ARG A 60 0.92 -29.04 -26.12
N ASN A 61 2.05 -29.25 -25.44
CA ASN A 61 3.04 -30.33 -25.62
C ASN A 61 3.53 -30.59 -27.08
N ARG A 62 3.21 -29.69 -28.04
CA ARG A 62 3.36 -29.93 -29.47
C ARG A 62 4.82 -29.79 -29.90
N LYS A 63 5.36 -30.84 -30.53
CA LYS A 63 6.79 -30.99 -30.89
C LYS A 63 7.73 -31.05 -29.66
N LEU A 64 7.30 -31.72 -28.58
CA LEU A 64 8.16 -32.17 -27.48
C LEU A 64 8.22 -33.71 -27.48
N GLN A 65 9.36 -34.27 -27.08
CA GLN A 65 9.57 -35.73 -26.96
C GLN A 65 9.09 -36.30 -25.61
N PHE A 66 8.69 -35.42 -24.68
CA PHE A 66 8.29 -35.73 -23.31
C PHE A 66 7.02 -34.95 -22.93
N THR A 67 6.35 -35.34 -21.86
CA THR A 67 5.26 -34.57 -21.26
C THR A 67 5.84 -33.43 -20.43
N CYS A 68 5.68 -32.19 -20.88
CA CYS A 68 6.13 -31.02 -20.15
C CYS A 68 5.32 -30.85 -18.85
N ARG A 69 6.00 -30.85 -17.69
CA ARG A 69 5.37 -30.69 -16.37
C ARG A 69 5.63 -29.30 -15.76
N ALA A 70 6.84 -28.80 -15.91
CA ALA A 70 7.27 -27.49 -15.41
C ALA A 70 8.15 -26.76 -16.44
N PHE A 71 8.42 -25.49 -16.19
CA PHE A 71 9.45 -24.73 -16.89
C PHE A 71 10.18 -23.74 -15.96
N ASN A 72 11.51 -23.67 -16.12
CA ASN A 72 12.32 -22.59 -15.56
C ASN A 72 12.35 -21.43 -16.58
N PHE A 73 12.01 -20.21 -16.15
CA PHE A 73 12.01 -19.02 -16.99
C PHE A 73 13.06 -18.02 -16.54
N ASP A 74 14.06 -17.77 -17.39
CA ASP A 74 15.11 -16.76 -17.15
C ASP A 74 14.54 -15.35 -17.35
N GLN A 75 14.37 -14.59 -16.26
CA GLN A 75 13.82 -13.24 -16.29
C GLN A 75 14.69 -12.27 -17.11
N LYS A 76 16.03 -12.41 -17.05
CA LYS A 76 16.98 -11.48 -17.67
C LYS A 76 17.17 -11.72 -19.17
N THR A 77 17.29 -12.98 -19.58
CA THR A 77 17.54 -13.33 -21.00
C THR A 77 16.30 -13.81 -21.75
N THR A 78 15.14 -13.90 -21.08
CA THR A 78 13.84 -14.39 -21.61
C THR A 78 13.84 -15.84 -22.10
N LYS A 79 14.78 -16.66 -21.62
CA LYS A 79 14.90 -18.07 -22.02
C LYS A 79 13.87 -18.95 -21.29
N CYS A 80 13.10 -19.67 -22.09
CA CYS A 80 12.12 -20.67 -21.67
C CYS A 80 12.74 -22.08 -21.70
N ASN A 81 13.06 -22.65 -20.53
CA ASN A 81 13.60 -24.01 -20.38
C ASN A 81 12.47 -24.97 -19.96
N LEU A 82 12.04 -25.87 -20.85
CA LEU A 82 10.92 -26.79 -20.59
C LEU A 82 11.39 -28.12 -20.01
N LEU A 83 10.71 -28.62 -18.98
CA LEU A 83 11.12 -29.74 -18.14
C LEU A 83 10.12 -30.91 -18.20
N SER A 84 10.61 -32.15 -18.18
CA SER A 84 9.80 -33.38 -18.08
C SER A 84 9.37 -33.74 -16.65
N TYR A 85 9.88 -33.00 -15.66
CA TYR A 85 9.77 -33.25 -14.23
C TYR A 85 9.19 -32.05 -13.47
N ASP A 86 8.83 -32.29 -12.21
CA ASP A 86 8.24 -31.36 -11.26
C ASP A 86 9.01 -31.44 -9.92
N SER A 87 8.79 -30.49 -9.00
CA SER A 87 9.38 -30.45 -7.65
C SER A 87 9.10 -31.70 -6.81
N LEU A 88 7.99 -32.37 -7.10
CA LEU A 88 7.57 -33.63 -6.48
C LEU A 88 8.14 -34.88 -7.19
N THR A 89 9.15 -34.74 -8.06
CA THR A 89 9.78 -35.88 -8.77
C THR A 89 11.07 -36.31 -8.07
N ILE A 90 11.24 -37.61 -7.89
CA ILE A 90 12.36 -38.20 -7.14
C ILE A 90 13.71 -37.78 -7.75
N GLY A 91 14.61 -37.28 -6.90
CA GLY A 91 15.94 -36.82 -7.28
C GLY A 91 16.02 -35.39 -7.83
N VAL A 92 14.89 -34.72 -8.09
CA VAL A 92 14.87 -33.28 -8.41
C VAL A 92 15.17 -32.46 -7.14
N ARG A 93 15.86 -31.33 -7.30
CA ARG A 93 16.06 -30.32 -6.25
C ARG A 93 15.55 -28.96 -6.70
N MET A 94 14.96 -28.20 -5.78
CA MET A 94 14.76 -26.76 -5.95
C MET A 94 16.03 -26.03 -5.52
N GLU A 95 16.50 -25.11 -6.36
CA GLU A 95 17.62 -24.22 -6.06
C GLU A 95 17.15 -22.78 -6.13
N ASN A 96 17.57 -21.95 -5.17
CA ASN A 96 17.33 -20.51 -5.19
C ASN A 96 18.24 -19.87 -6.25
N ASP A 97 17.65 -19.22 -7.25
CA ASP A 97 18.35 -18.53 -8.33
C ASP A 97 17.52 -17.31 -8.75
N PHE A 98 17.93 -16.13 -8.30
CA PHE A 98 17.25 -14.85 -8.56
C PHE A 98 17.12 -14.47 -10.05
N ASN A 99 17.75 -15.22 -10.96
CA ASN A 99 17.59 -15.03 -12.40
C ASN A 99 16.39 -15.80 -12.96
N PHE A 100 15.83 -16.76 -12.23
CA PHE A 100 14.80 -17.68 -12.70
C PHE A 100 13.50 -17.61 -11.88
N ASP A 101 12.38 -17.70 -12.59
CA ASP A 101 11.08 -18.08 -12.03
C ASP A 101 10.78 -19.53 -12.41
N LEU A 102 10.25 -20.31 -11.46
CA LEU A 102 9.73 -21.65 -11.68
C LEU A 102 8.21 -21.59 -11.92
N TYR A 103 7.74 -22.28 -12.96
CA TYR A 103 6.32 -22.47 -13.26
C TYR A 103 6.00 -23.95 -13.41
N GLU A 104 5.17 -24.50 -12.51
CA GLU A 104 4.82 -25.92 -12.46
C GLU A 104 3.33 -26.14 -12.73
N LYS A 105 2.94 -27.11 -13.56
CA LYS A 105 1.52 -27.34 -13.87
C LYS A 105 0.75 -27.79 -12.62
N LYS A 106 -0.28 -27.03 -12.23
CA LYS A 106 -1.18 -27.33 -11.11
C LYS A 106 -1.73 -28.75 -11.17
N ASP A 107 -2.11 -29.20 -12.37
CA ASP A 107 -2.53 -30.56 -12.67
C ASP A 107 -1.70 -31.67 -12.00
N PHE A 108 -0.38 -31.49 -11.89
CA PHE A 108 0.56 -32.51 -11.38
C PHE A 108 0.88 -32.35 -9.89
N MET A 109 0.53 -31.21 -9.28
CA MET A 109 0.83 -30.87 -7.89
C MET A 109 -0.42 -30.68 -7.01
N ARG A 110 -1.60 -30.49 -7.59
CA ARG A 110 -2.84 -30.27 -6.85
C ARG A 110 -3.24 -31.56 -6.13
N GLU A 111 -3.28 -31.50 -4.80
CA GLU A 111 -3.66 -32.62 -3.92
C GLU A 111 -5.17 -32.69 -3.65
N CYS A 112 -5.96 -31.79 -4.26
CA CYS A 112 -7.41 -31.66 -4.12
C CYS A 112 -8.13 -31.71 -5.47
N ILE A 113 -9.46 -31.84 -5.43
CA ILE A 113 -10.35 -31.80 -6.59
C ILE A 113 -11.25 -30.56 -6.61
N ILE A 114 -11.76 -30.25 -7.80
CA ILE A 114 -12.88 -29.34 -8.03
C ILE A 114 -14.01 -30.19 -8.62
N GLY A 115 -15.20 -30.13 -8.02
CA GLY A 115 -16.34 -30.94 -8.42
C GLY A 115 -16.03 -32.44 -8.28
N ASN A 116 -16.33 -33.24 -9.30
CA ASN A 116 -16.05 -34.68 -9.29
C ASN A 116 -14.59 -35.06 -9.66
N GLY A 117 -13.69 -34.09 -9.86
CA GLY A 117 -12.29 -34.38 -10.18
C GLY A 117 -12.04 -35.04 -11.54
N LEU A 118 -12.95 -34.92 -12.52
CA LEU A 118 -12.80 -35.44 -13.89
C LEU A 118 -11.43 -35.13 -14.54
N ASN A 119 -10.88 -33.95 -14.25
CA ASN A 119 -9.60 -33.46 -14.80
C ASN A 119 -8.39 -33.65 -13.87
N TYR A 120 -8.55 -34.33 -12.72
CA TYR A 120 -7.50 -34.54 -11.72
C TYR A 120 -6.32 -35.35 -12.28
N LYS A 121 -5.09 -34.83 -12.16
CA LYS A 121 -3.86 -35.50 -12.63
C LYS A 121 -2.79 -35.68 -11.54
N GLY A 122 -3.13 -35.37 -10.29
CA GLY A 122 -2.26 -35.46 -9.12
C GLY A 122 -1.82 -36.90 -8.78
N LYS A 123 -1.00 -37.00 -7.74
CA LYS A 123 -0.17 -38.19 -7.45
C LYS A 123 -0.75 -39.17 -6.43
N ARG A 124 -2.00 -38.99 -5.98
CA ARG A 124 -2.66 -39.95 -5.07
C ARG A 124 -2.70 -41.34 -5.71
N SER A 125 -2.23 -42.36 -4.99
CA SER A 125 -2.13 -43.77 -5.43
C SER A 125 -2.58 -44.75 -4.35
N VAL A 126 -3.31 -44.24 -3.35
CA VAL A 126 -3.84 -44.96 -2.20
C VAL A 126 -5.32 -44.60 -2.04
N THR A 127 -6.14 -45.63 -1.87
CA THR A 127 -7.60 -45.56 -1.67
C THR A 127 -7.99 -44.98 -0.30
N LYS A 128 -9.29 -44.73 -0.09
CA LYS A 128 -9.87 -44.36 1.21
C LYS A 128 -9.55 -45.37 2.32
N GLY A 129 -9.56 -46.67 2.01
CA GLY A 129 -9.26 -47.74 2.96
C GLY A 129 -7.77 -47.99 3.20
N GLY A 130 -6.88 -47.12 2.69
CA GLY A 130 -5.42 -47.31 2.81
C GLY A 130 -4.84 -48.36 1.87
N VAL A 131 -5.66 -49.01 1.03
CA VAL A 131 -5.21 -50.01 0.06
C VAL A 131 -4.51 -49.33 -1.12
N GLN A 132 -3.34 -49.83 -1.50
CA GLN A 132 -2.58 -49.37 -2.66
C GLN A 132 -3.37 -49.62 -3.96
N CYS A 133 -3.25 -48.69 -4.92
CA CYS A 133 -3.87 -48.85 -6.23
C CYS A 133 -3.11 -49.85 -7.12
N GLN A 134 -3.85 -50.63 -7.91
CA GLN A 134 -3.36 -51.40 -9.05
C GLN A 134 -2.96 -50.45 -10.21
N LEU A 135 -1.92 -50.82 -10.96
CA LEU A 135 -1.49 -50.09 -12.16
C LEU A 135 -2.57 -50.18 -13.27
N TRP A 136 -2.91 -49.06 -13.92
CA TRP A 136 -3.91 -49.04 -15.01
C TRP A 136 -3.51 -49.85 -16.25
N ASN A 137 -2.23 -50.19 -16.42
CA ASN A 137 -1.75 -51.10 -17.47
C ASN A 137 -1.71 -52.58 -17.05
N SER A 138 -1.98 -52.90 -15.77
CA SER A 138 -2.14 -54.26 -15.27
C SER A 138 -3.58 -54.75 -15.41
N LYS A 139 -3.76 -56.06 -15.59
CA LYS A 139 -5.06 -56.76 -15.42
C LYS A 139 -5.10 -57.59 -14.13
N MET A 140 -4.12 -57.44 -13.24
CA MET A 140 -3.95 -58.20 -12.01
C MET A 140 -3.79 -57.26 -10.80
N PRO A 141 -4.46 -57.54 -9.65
CA PRO A 141 -5.38 -58.66 -9.43
C PRO A 141 -6.74 -58.53 -10.14
N HIS A 142 -7.15 -57.33 -10.58
CA HIS A 142 -8.48 -57.09 -11.16
C HIS A 142 -8.42 -56.87 -12.67
N GLU A 143 -9.07 -57.74 -13.46
CA GLU A 143 -9.23 -57.49 -14.89
C GLU A 143 -10.19 -56.32 -15.14
N HIS A 144 -9.81 -55.41 -16.04
CA HIS A 144 -10.62 -54.26 -16.45
C HIS A 144 -10.35 -53.79 -17.88
N ASN A 145 -11.27 -52.97 -18.41
CA ASN A 145 -11.17 -52.39 -19.76
C ASN A 145 -10.50 -51.00 -19.81
N PHE A 146 -10.35 -50.32 -18.66
CA PHE A 146 -9.74 -48.99 -18.53
C PHE A 146 -8.21 -48.98 -18.74
N LEU A 147 -7.77 -49.39 -19.93
CA LEU A 147 -6.35 -49.44 -20.30
C LEU A 147 -5.90 -48.10 -20.90
N PRO A 148 -4.68 -47.57 -20.59
CA PRO A 148 -4.22 -46.27 -21.06
C PRO A 148 -4.15 -46.15 -22.59
N GLN A 149 -3.86 -47.27 -23.26
CA GLN A 149 -3.84 -47.37 -24.72
C GLN A 149 -5.21 -47.12 -25.36
N ARG A 150 -6.30 -47.50 -24.68
CA ARG A 150 -7.69 -47.28 -25.12
C ARG A 150 -8.20 -45.91 -24.70
N HIS A 151 -7.94 -45.51 -23.45
CA HIS A 151 -8.46 -44.26 -22.86
C HIS A 151 -7.41 -43.14 -22.83
N LYS A 152 -6.78 -42.86 -23.98
CA LYS A 152 -5.64 -41.92 -24.14
C LYS A 152 -5.89 -40.50 -23.59
N HIS A 153 -7.15 -40.09 -23.45
CA HIS A 153 -7.55 -38.77 -22.95
C HIS A 153 -7.86 -38.73 -21.43
N ARG A 154 -7.79 -39.86 -20.71
CA ARG A 154 -8.14 -39.95 -19.27
C ARG A 154 -6.94 -39.94 -18.29
N ASP A 155 -5.74 -39.65 -18.80
CA ASP A 155 -4.49 -39.56 -18.01
C ASP A 155 -4.24 -40.77 -17.07
N LEU A 156 -4.57 -41.98 -17.53
CA LEU A 156 -4.38 -43.23 -16.79
C LEU A 156 -2.88 -43.59 -16.72
N ARG A 157 -2.14 -42.90 -15.86
CA ARG A 157 -0.71 -43.11 -15.61
C ARG A 157 -0.50 -43.93 -14.34
N GLU A 158 0.50 -44.81 -14.38
CA GLU A 158 0.95 -45.63 -13.25
C GLU A 158 -0.25 -46.30 -12.54
N ASN A 159 -0.40 -46.12 -11.23
CA ASN A 159 -1.57 -46.52 -10.44
C ASN A 159 -2.30 -45.30 -9.85
N LEU A 160 -2.17 -44.12 -10.46
CA LEU A 160 -2.69 -42.87 -9.88
C LEU A 160 -4.21 -42.82 -9.94
N CYS A 161 -4.87 -42.31 -8.91
CA CYS A 161 -6.33 -42.19 -8.84
C CYS A 161 -6.88 -41.27 -9.94
N ARG A 162 -7.92 -41.70 -10.65
CA ARG A 162 -8.53 -40.99 -11.79
C ARG A 162 -10.05 -41.16 -11.81
N ASN A 163 -10.74 -40.33 -12.57
CA ASN A 163 -12.19 -40.44 -12.79
C ASN A 163 -12.48 -40.71 -14.29
N PRO A 164 -12.24 -41.94 -14.80
CA PRO A 164 -12.39 -42.27 -16.22
C PRO A 164 -13.83 -42.46 -16.69
N ASP A 165 -14.76 -42.67 -15.76
CA ASP A 165 -16.19 -42.96 -15.95
C ASP A 165 -17.11 -41.77 -15.62
N ASN A 166 -16.55 -40.68 -15.08
CA ASN A 166 -17.27 -39.46 -14.67
C ASN A 166 -18.22 -39.67 -13.46
N THR A 167 -17.90 -40.61 -12.56
CA THR A 167 -18.63 -40.81 -11.30
C THR A 167 -18.68 -39.53 -10.45
N THR A 168 -19.73 -39.36 -9.65
CA THR A 168 -19.85 -38.27 -8.66
C THR A 168 -19.00 -38.49 -7.41
N THR A 169 -18.56 -39.73 -7.13
CA THR A 169 -17.77 -40.10 -5.94
C THR A 169 -16.32 -39.62 -5.95
N GLY A 170 -15.89 -38.93 -7.01
CA GLY A 170 -14.51 -38.45 -7.18
C GLY A 170 -13.56 -39.50 -7.79
N PRO A 171 -12.25 -39.20 -7.87
CA PRO A 171 -11.27 -40.10 -8.44
C PRO A 171 -11.08 -41.38 -7.61
N TRP A 172 -10.97 -42.51 -8.32
CA TRP A 172 -10.86 -43.86 -7.78
C TRP A 172 -9.73 -44.62 -8.48
N CYS A 173 -9.48 -45.86 -8.01
CA CYS A 173 -8.59 -46.81 -8.68
C CYS A 173 -9.04 -48.26 -8.44
N PHE A 174 -8.60 -49.18 -9.30
CA PHE A 174 -8.57 -50.60 -8.95
C PHE A 174 -7.56 -50.80 -7.82
N THR A 175 -7.78 -51.75 -6.90
CA THR A 175 -6.89 -51.92 -5.72
C THR A 175 -5.97 -53.14 -5.86
N THR A 176 -4.93 -53.22 -5.03
CA THR A 176 -4.08 -54.42 -4.92
C THR A 176 -4.67 -55.54 -4.06
N ASP A 177 -5.80 -55.33 -3.37
CA ASP A 177 -6.50 -56.39 -2.62
C ASP A 177 -7.46 -57.15 -3.56
N PRO A 178 -7.31 -58.47 -3.74
CA PRO A 178 -8.25 -59.29 -4.51
C PRO A 178 -9.71 -59.23 -4.01
N LYS A 179 -9.96 -58.84 -2.76
CA LYS A 179 -11.31 -58.69 -2.18
C LYS A 179 -11.97 -57.36 -2.54
N ILE A 180 -11.19 -56.32 -2.83
CA ILE A 180 -11.69 -54.95 -3.05
C ILE A 180 -11.37 -54.56 -4.50
N ARG A 181 -12.36 -54.71 -5.39
CA ARG A 181 -12.17 -54.49 -6.84
C ARG A 181 -11.72 -53.07 -7.18
N HIS A 182 -12.40 -52.08 -6.64
CA HIS A 182 -12.02 -50.67 -6.74
C HIS A 182 -12.52 -49.92 -5.49
N GLN A 183 -11.93 -48.77 -5.22
CA GLN A 183 -12.41 -47.85 -4.19
C GLN A 183 -12.08 -46.40 -4.57
N ASP A 184 -12.86 -45.45 -4.05
CA ASP A 184 -12.51 -44.03 -4.10
C ASP A 184 -11.18 -43.76 -3.37
N CYS A 185 -10.52 -42.66 -3.72
CA CYS A 185 -9.28 -42.25 -3.06
C CYS A 185 -9.45 -41.14 -2.01
N SER A 186 -10.69 -40.75 -1.69
CA SER A 186 -11.06 -39.68 -0.76
C SER A 186 -10.14 -38.46 -0.84
N ILE A 187 -10.04 -37.91 -2.05
CA ILE A 187 -9.31 -36.68 -2.34
C ILE A 187 -10.22 -35.49 -1.99
N PRO A 188 -9.80 -34.56 -1.11
CA PRO A 188 -10.67 -33.48 -0.62
C PRO A 188 -11.02 -32.47 -1.73
N GLN A 189 -12.13 -31.74 -1.58
CA GLN A 189 -12.37 -30.57 -2.41
C GLN A 189 -11.35 -29.47 -2.07
N CYS A 190 -10.95 -28.65 -3.05
CA CYS A 190 -10.01 -27.54 -2.78
C CYS A 190 -10.61 -26.44 -1.87
N SER A 191 -11.94 -26.43 -1.71
CA SER A 191 -12.71 -25.65 -0.74
C SER A 191 -12.65 -26.19 0.70
N GLU A 192 -12.09 -27.39 0.91
CA GLU A 192 -12.07 -28.12 2.19
C GLU A 192 -10.65 -28.39 2.72
N VAL A 193 -9.62 -28.32 1.86
CA VAL A 193 -8.19 -28.52 2.24
C VAL A 193 -7.75 -27.61 3.38
N GLU A 194 -8.21 -26.36 3.33
CA GLU A 194 -8.00 -25.36 4.36
C GLU A 194 -9.36 -24.69 4.56
N CYS A 195 -9.80 -24.57 5.82
CA CYS A 195 -11.04 -23.89 6.15
C CYS A 195 -10.78 -22.39 6.39
N MET A 196 -11.76 -21.54 6.11
CA MET A 196 -11.67 -20.11 6.42
C MET A 196 -12.15 -19.82 7.85
N THR A 197 -11.37 -19.02 8.58
CA THR A 197 -11.80 -18.33 9.80
C THR A 197 -12.28 -16.93 9.47
N CYS A 198 -13.12 -16.33 10.33
CA CYS A 198 -13.70 -15.00 10.12
C CYS A 198 -14.36 -14.89 8.72
N ASN A 199 -13.88 -13.97 7.87
CA ASN A 199 -14.33 -13.74 6.52
C ASN A 199 -13.25 -14.17 5.48
N GLY A 200 -12.23 -14.92 5.92
CA GLY A 200 -11.17 -15.48 5.08
C GLY A 200 -10.07 -14.50 4.68
N GLU A 201 -9.82 -13.44 5.44
CA GLU A 201 -8.68 -12.52 5.23
C GLU A 201 -7.33 -13.23 5.43
N SER A 202 -7.31 -14.17 6.38
CA SER A 202 -6.19 -15.08 6.68
C SER A 202 -6.05 -16.26 5.72
N TYR A 203 -7.09 -16.60 4.95
CA TYR A 203 -7.13 -17.81 4.11
C TYR A 203 -6.03 -17.83 3.05
N ARG A 204 -5.26 -18.93 3.00
CA ARG A 204 -4.19 -19.19 2.03
C ARG A 204 -4.39 -20.48 1.22
N GLY A 205 -5.50 -21.19 1.42
CA GLY A 205 -5.81 -22.46 0.76
C GLY A 205 -5.92 -22.42 -0.78
N PRO A 206 -6.05 -23.60 -1.41
CA PRO A 206 -5.83 -23.80 -2.85
C PRO A 206 -7.09 -23.65 -3.73
N MET A 207 -8.20 -23.12 -3.20
CA MET A 207 -9.41 -22.91 -4.00
C MET A 207 -9.15 -21.85 -5.09
N ASP A 208 -9.34 -22.22 -6.35
CA ASP A 208 -9.09 -21.39 -7.55
C ASP A 208 -10.28 -21.30 -8.50
N HIS A 209 -11.48 -21.58 -7.96
CA HIS A 209 -12.77 -21.47 -8.66
C HIS A 209 -13.80 -20.74 -7.80
N THR A 210 -14.74 -20.06 -8.46
CA THR A 210 -15.83 -19.31 -7.82
C THR A 210 -16.96 -20.24 -7.34
N GLU A 211 -17.93 -19.71 -6.60
CA GLU A 211 -19.08 -20.47 -6.13
C GLU A 211 -20.01 -20.99 -7.24
N SER A 212 -19.97 -20.39 -8.44
CA SER A 212 -20.63 -20.92 -9.64
C SER A 212 -19.71 -21.82 -10.49
N GLY A 213 -18.48 -22.09 -10.05
CA GLY A 213 -17.50 -22.90 -10.78
C GLY A 213 -16.76 -22.20 -11.93
N ARG A 214 -16.76 -20.86 -12.00
CA ARG A 214 -15.86 -20.15 -12.95
C ARG A 214 -14.41 -20.30 -12.47
N GLU A 215 -13.47 -20.47 -13.39
CA GLU A 215 -12.03 -20.44 -13.05
C GLU A 215 -11.61 -19.01 -12.68
N CYS A 216 -10.80 -18.87 -11.63
CA CYS A 216 -10.27 -17.58 -11.22
C CYS A 216 -9.16 -17.08 -12.17
N GLN A 217 -9.12 -15.77 -12.41
CA GLN A 217 -8.01 -15.06 -13.02
C GLN A 217 -6.87 -14.91 -12.00
N ARG A 218 -5.61 -15.11 -12.44
CA ARG A 218 -4.43 -14.83 -11.63
C ARG A 218 -4.29 -13.36 -11.26
N TRP A 219 -3.92 -13.11 -10.00
CA TRP A 219 -3.63 -11.77 -9.47
C TRP A 219 -2.44 -11.08 -10.16
N ASP A 220 -1.53 -11.83 -10.81
CA ASP A 220 -0.42 -11.28 -11.61
C ASP A 220 -0.75 -11.07 -13.10
N LEU A 221 -2.02 -11.13 -13.49
CA LEU A 221 -2.51 -10.86 -14.85
C LEU A 221 -3.53 -9.70 -14.86
N GLU A 222 -3.51 -8.93 -15.94
CA GLU A 222 -4.48 -7.85 -16.24
C GLU A 222 -5.55 -8.27 -17.27
N GLU A 223 -5.64 -9.57 -17.61
CA GLU A 223 -6.54 -10.12 -18.62
C GLU A 223 -7.34 -11.32 -18.07
N PRO A 224 -8.67 -11.41 -18.30
CA PRO A 224 -9.50 -10.40 -18.98
C PRO A 224 -9.73 -9.10 -18.21
N HIS A 225 -9.62 -9.09 -16.88
CA HIS A 225 -9.99 -7.95 -16.04
C HIS A 225 -8.78 -7.18 -15.50
N LYS A 226 -8.70 -5.87 -15.79
CA LYS A 226 -7.70 -4.97 -15.18
C LYS A 226 -8.08 -4.64 -13.74
N HIS A 227 -7.15 -4.79 -12.80
CA HIS A 227 -7.43 -4.57 -11.38
C HIS A 227 -6.25 -4.03 -10.56
N LEU A 228 -6.55 -3.42 -9.42
CA LEU A 228 -5.53 -2.83 -8.54
C LEU A 228 -4.79 -3.85 -7.67
N PHE A 229 -5.38 -5.03 -7.42
CA PHE A 229 -4.88 -6.09 -6.53
C PHE A 229 -3.74 -6.91 -7.13
N HIS A 230 -2.66 -6.25 -7.55
CA HIS A 230 -1.48 -6.92 -8.06
C HIS A 230 -0.52 -7.34 -6.92
N PRO A 231 0.07 -8.56 -6.90
CA PRO A 231 0.85 -9.07 -5.78
C PRO A 231 2.05 -8.19 -5.39
N LYS A 232 2.69 -7.53 -6.36
CA LYS A 232 3.80 -6.58 -6.07
C LYS A 232 3.36 -5.30 -5.35
N ARG A 233 2.05 -5.00 -5.29
CA ARG A 233 1.47 -3.87 -4.55
C ARG A 233 0.95 -4.29 -3.16
N TYR A 234 0.59 -5.56 -3.00
CA TYR A 234 0.01 -6.13 -1.77
C TYR A 234 0.70 -7.47 -1.41
N PRO A 235 2.01 -7.47 -1.10
CA PRO A 235 2.78 -8.69 -0.85
C PRO A 235 2.33 -9.42 0.43
N ASP A 236 1.85 -8.67 1.41
CA ASP A 236 1.28 -9.12 2.69
C ASP A 236 -0.04 -9.91 2.52
N LYS A 237 -0.85 -9.54 1.51
CA LYS A 237 -2.19 -10.10 1.29
C LYS A 237 -2.19 -11.53 0.71
N GLY A 238 -1.01 -12.12 0.46
CA GLY A 238 -0.90 -13.53 0.07
C GLY A 238 -1.55 -13.86 -1.28
N LEU A 239 -1.58 -12.88 -2.19
CA LEU A 239 -2.15 -12.95 -3.55
C LEU A 239 -1.29 -13.84 -4.47
N LYS A 240 -1.21 -15.13 -4.15
CA LYS A 240 -0.50 -16.13 -4.95
C LYS A 240 -1.43 -16.67 -6.04
N ASP A 241 -0.91 -16.73 -7.26
CA ASP A 241 -1.57 -17.39 -8.40
C ASP A 241 -2.97 -16.80 -8.69
N ASN A 242 -3.99 -17.64 -8.90
CA ASN A 242 -5.41 -17.29 -8.99
C ASN A 242 -6.22 -17.78 -7.79
N TYR A 243 -5.57 -18.15 -6.68
CA TYR A 243 -6.28 -18.66 -5.51
C TYR A 243 -7.19 -17.57 -4.91
N CYS A 244 -8.37 -17.95 -4.47
CA CYS A 244 -9.34 -17.06 -3.82
C CYS A 244 -8.75 -16.43 -2.56
N ARG A 245 -8.92 -15.11 -2.40
CA ARG A 245 -8.40 -14.35 -1.25
C ARG A 245 -9.41 -13.27 -0.84
N ASN A 246 -9.26 -12.75 0.37
CA ASN A 246 -10.03 -11.59 0.83
C ASN A 246 -9.08 -10.42 1.20
N PRO A 247 -8.46 -9.74 0.21
CA PRO A 247 -7.48 -8.69 0.47
C PRO A 247 -8.09 -7.43 1.11
N ASP A 248 -9.38 -7.19 0.87
CA ASP A 248 -10.11 -5.95 1.16
C ASP A 248 -11.24 -6.10 2.20
N GLY A 249 -11.31 -7.22 2.92
CA GLY A 249 -12.21 -7.38 4.07
C GLY A 249 -13.69 -7.49 3.71
N ARG A 250 -14.02 -8.10 2.56
CA ARG A 250 -15.39 -8.46 2.16
C ARG A 250 -15.95 -9.59 3.01
N GLN A 251 -17.18 -10.01 2.72
CA GLN A 251 -17.90 -11.05 3.46
C GLN A 251 -17.27 -12.46 3.33
N ARG A 252 -16.61 -12.77 2.20
CA ARG A 252 -15.94 -14.06 1.93
C ARG A 252 -14.74 -13.84 0.99
N PRO A 253 -13.81 -14.80 0.87
CA PRO A 253 -12.80 -14.80 -0.19
C PRO A 253 -13.44 -14.81 -1.58
N TRP A 254 -12.76 -14.15 -2.50
CA TRP A 254 -13.22 -13.92 -3.86
C TRP A 254 -12.04 -13.94 -4.83
N CYS A 255 -12.34 -13.89 -6.12
CA CYS A 255 -11.34 -13.71 -7.17
C CYS A 255 -11.93 -12.95 -8.35
N PHE A 256 -11.08 -12.35 -9.18
CA PHE A 256 -11.47 -11.99 -10.55
C PHE A 256 -11.69 -13.29 -11.35
N THR A 257 -12.62 -13.32 -12.31
CA THR A 257 -12.94 -14.57 -13.04
C THR A 257 -12.35 -14.57 -14.46
N THR A 258 -12.18 -15.72 -15.09
CA THR A 258 -11.76 -15.81 -16.51
C THR A 258 -12.89 -15.50 -17.50
N ASP A 259 -14.12 -15.28 -17.05
CA ASP A 259 -15.27 -14.89 -17.87
C ASP A 259 -15.31 -13.35 -18.02
N PRO A 260 -15.20 -12.79 -19.24
CA PRO A 260 -15.26 -11.33 -19.45
C PRO A 260 -16.60 -10.70 -19.04
N SER A 261 -17.67 -11.49 -18.93
CA SER A 261 -19.00 -11.05 -18.51
C SER A 261 -19.10 -10.87 -17.00
N THR A 262 -18.21 -11.52 -16.23
CA THR A 262 -18.28 -11.60 -14.76
C THR A 262 -16.93 -11.14 -14.17
N PRO A 263 -16.77 -9.85 -13.83
CA PRO A 263 -15.49 -9.30 -13.38
C PRO A 263 -14.88 -10.04 -12.19
N TRP A 264 -15.68 -10.26 -11.14
CA TRP A 264 -15.29 -10.96 -9.93
C TRP A 264 -16.49 -11.68 -9.32
N GLU A 265 -16.24 -12.69 -8.49
CA GLU A 265 -17.26 -13.49 -7.82
C GLU A 265 -16.69 -14.06 -6.51
N TYR A 266 -17.56 -14.40 -5.54
CA TYR A 266 -17.14 -15.06 -4.31
C TYR A 266 -16.78 -16.54 -4.57
N CYS A 267 -15.95 -17.10 -3.69
CA CYS A 267 -15.62 -18.52 -3.70
C CYS A 267 -16.32 -19.25 -2.54
N ASN A 268 -16.82 -20.45 -2.82
CA ASN A 268 -17.40 -21.31 -1.79
C ASN A 268 -16.29 -22.10 -1.09
N ILE A 269 -15.97 -21.72 0.14
CA ILE A 269 -14.89 -22.30 0.97
C ILE A 269 -15.52 -22.71 2.32
N LYS A 270 -15.12 -23.86 2.85
CA LYS A 270 -15.64 -24.34 4.14
C LYS A 270 -15.23 -23.39 5.27
N GLN A 271 -16.19 -22.97 6.09
CA GLN A 271 -15.90 -22.30 7.37
C GLN A 271 -15.28 -23.31 8.35
N CYS A 272 -14.29 -22.91 9.15
CA CYS A 272 -13.77 -23.79 10.19
C CYS A 272 -14.85 -24.11 11.24
N ASP A 273 -14.99 -25.39 11.61
CA ASP A 273 -15.86 -25.83 12.69
C ASP A 273 -15.27 -25.33 14.01
N SER A 274 -15.90 -24.31 14.60
CA SER A 274 -15.23 -23.44 15.57
C SER A 274 -15.39 -23.90 17.02
N ASP A 275 -14.49 -24.77 17.48
CA ASP A 275 -14.12 -24.81 18.90
C ASP A 275 -12.94 -23.85 19.14
N ASN A 276 -13.10 -22.95 20.13
CA ASN A 276 -12.19 -21.86 20.47
C ASN A 276 -11.81 -20.92 19.31
N GLY A 277 -12.43 -19.74 19.27
CA GLY A 277 -11.90 -18.61 18.51
C GLY A 277 -10.53 -18.21 19.06
N GLY A 278 -9.46 -18.66 18.40
CA GLY A 278 -8.08 -18.62 18.91
C GLY A 278 -7.68 -17.25 19.44
N ASP A 279 -7.32 -17.25 20.74
CA ASP A 279 -7.06 -16.11 21.64
C ASP A 279 -7.03 -14.72 20.98
N ILE A 280 -8.22 -14.19 20.68
CA ILE A 280 -8.34 -12.80 20.25
C ILE A 280 -8.13 -11.97 21.51
N ASP A 281 -7.03 -11.23 21.52
CA ASP A 281 -6.63 -10.20 22.49
C ASP A 281 -7.67 -9.06 22.54
N ASN A 282 -8.82 -9.39 23.11
CA ASN A 282 -10.05 -8.61 23.06
C ASN A 282 -9.95 -7.45 24.04
N THR A 283 -10.02 -6.23 23.52
CA THR A 283 -9.77 -5.01 24.29
C THR A 283 -11.01 -4.13 24.34
N THR A 284 -11.41 -3.72 25.54
CA THR A 284 -12.71 -3.06 25.80
C THR A 284 -12.59 -1.58 26.14
N THR A 285 -11.56 -1.19 26.88
CA THR A 285 -11.28 0.20 27.29
C THR A 285 -10.35 0.95 26.34
N CYS A 286 -9.56 0.22 25.56
CA CYS A 286 -8.55 0.70 24.63
C CYS A 286 -8.49 -0.24 23.41
N PHE A 287 -7.71 0.08 22.37
CA PHE A 287 -7.47 -0.83 21.23
C PHE A 287 -5.98 -1.14 21.00
N ARG A 288 -5.70 -2.31 20.40
CA ARG A 288 -4.34 -2.74 19.99
C ARG A 288 -4.22 -2.83 18.48
N GLY A 289 -3.03 -2.51 17.95
CA GLY A 289 -2.75 -2.49 16.51
C GLY A 289 -3.74 -1.60 15.74
N ARG A 290 -4.54 -2.20 14.86
CA ARG A 290 -5.61 -1.55 14.07
C ARG A 290 -6.98 -1.52 14.78
N GLY A 291 -7.13 -2.20 15.91
CA GLY A 291 -8.40 -2.29 16.64
C GLY A 291 -9.42 -3.29 16.09
N GLU A 292 -9.01 -4.25 15.25
CA GLU A 292 -9.90 -5.35 14.81
C GLU A 292 -10.37 -6.25 15.97
N GLY A 293 -9.58 -6.32 17.05
CA GLY A 293 -9.92 -6.95 18.33
C GLY A 293 -10.57 -6.02 19.37
N TYR A 294 -10.97 -4.81 18.99
CA TYR A 294 -11.70 -3.91 19.90
C TYR A 294 -13.14 -4.39 20.11
N ARG A 295 -13.56 -4.55 21.36
CA ARG A 295 -14.88 -5.09 21.78
C ARG A 295 -15.61 -4.19 22.77
N GLY A 296 -15.14 -2.95 22.96
CA GLY A 296 -15.76 -1.99 23.88
C GLY A 296 -17.09 -1.42 23.41
N THR A 297 -17.64 -0.50 24.20
CA THR A 297 -19.01 0.03 24.08
C THR A 297 -19.08 1.49 23.61
N VAL A 298 -17.97 2.09 23.19
CA VAL A 298 -17.98 3.44 22.58
C VAL A 298 -18.79 3.38 21.29
N GLY A 299 -19.85 4.20 21.21
CA GLY A 299 -20.78 4.32 20.08
C GLY A 299 -21.13 5.77 19.74
N ILE A 300 -20.19 6.68 20.03
CA ILE A 300 -20.27 8.13 19.79
C ILE A 300 -18.89 8.57 19.28
N THR A 301 -18.85 9.47 18.30
CA THR A 301 -17.61 10.00 17.71
C THR A 301 -16.96 11.06 18.62
N PRO A 302 -15.70 11.47 18.38
CA PRO A 302 -15.05 12.56 19.13
C PRO A 302 -15.83 13.88 19.09
N GLU A 303 -16.54 14.14 17.99
CA GLU A 303 -17.36 15.33 17.74
C GLU A 303 -18.77 15.23 18.35
N GLY A 304 -19.07 14.15 19.10
CA GLY A 304 -20.36 13.93 19.76
C GLY A 304 -21.44 13.31 18.88
N VAL A 305 -21.16 12.98 17.61
CA VAL A 305 -22.15 12.36 16.72
C VAL A 305 -22.40 10.91 17.16
N THR A 306 -23.66 10.50 17.27
CA THR A 306 -23.99 9.11 17.63
C THR A 306 -23.73 8.17 16.45
N CYS A 307 -23.21 6.97 16.71
CA CYS A 307 -23.05 5.95 15.69
C CYS A 307 -24.41 5.34 15.29
N GLN A 308 -24.59 5.03 14.00
CA GLN A 308 -25.67 4.18 13.49
C GLN A 308 -25.44 2.72 13.91
N ARG A 309 -26.52 1.98 14.19
CA ARG A 309 -26.43 0.54 14.49
C ARG A 309 -25.98 -0.29 13.28
N TRP A 310 -25.19 -1.34 13.48
CA TRP A 310 -24.72 -2.22 12.40
C TRP A 310 -25.82 -3.11 11.79
N ASP A 311 -26.96 -3.25 12.46
CA ASP A 311 -28.17 -3.91 11.91
C ASP A 311 -29.11 -2.93 11.17
N ALA A 312 -28.93 -1.61 11.34
CA ALA A 312 -29.69 -0.59 10.63
C ALA A 312 -29.20 -0.41 9.19
N GLN A 313 -30.08 0.12 8.34
CA GLN A 313 -29.82 0.44 6.93
C GLN A 313 -30.27 1.88 6.60
N PHE A 314 -30.29 2.73 7.62
CA PHE A 314 -30.67 4.14 7.58
C PHE A 314 -29.97 4.89 8.74
N PRO A 315 -29.46 6.12 8.54
CA PRO A 315 -29.42 6.85 7.25
C PRO A 315 -28.57 6.17 6.17
N HIS A 316 -27.52 5.42 6.54
CA HIS A 316 -26.57 4.83 5.59
C HIS A 316 -26.87 3.35 5.32
N ARG A 317 -27.02 2.97 4.04
CA ARG A 317 -27.09 1.57 3.62
C ARG A 317 -25.69 0.96 3.50
N HIS A 318 -25.48 -0.22 4.06
CA HIS A 318 -24.16 -0.86 4.07
C HIS A 318 -24.20 -2.39 4.17
N SER A 319 -23.17 -3.04 3.62
CA SER A 319 -23.04 -4.50 3.61
C SER A 319 -22.51 -5.13 4.92
N TYR A 320 -22.06 -4.30 5.87
CA TYR A 320 -21.51 -4.69 7.18
C TYR A 320 -22.59 -5.11 8.20
N ALA A 321 -23.41 -6.08 7.83
CA ALA A 321 -24.44 -6.64 8.70
C ALA A 321 -23.86 -7.72 9.65
N PRO A 322 -24.33 -7.85 10.91
CA PRO A 322 -23.68 -8.68 11.92
C PRO A 322 -23.64 -10.17 11.56
N GLN A 323 -24.70 -10.68 10.91
CA GLN A 323 -24.81 -12.06 10.43
C GLN A 323 -23.76 -12.44 9.38
N ASN A 324 -23.20 -11.45 8.67
CA ASN A 324 -22.19 -11.63 7.62
C ASN A 324 -20.75 -11.47 8.16
N TYR A 325 -20.55 -10.76 9.27
CA TYR A 325 -19.24 -10.45 9.87
C TYR A 325 -19.15 -10.96 11.31
N ARG A 326 -19.59 -12.21 11.54
CA ARG A 326 -19.86 -12.78 12.87
C ARG A 326 -18.71 -12.64 13.88
N CYS A 327 -17.45 -12.74 13.44
CA CYS A 327 -16.29 -12.63 14.34
C CYS A 327 -15.87 -11.18 14.68
N LYS A 328 -16.37 -10.18 13.92
CA LYS A 328 -15.99 -8.77 14.06
C LYS A 328 -16.82 -8.02 15.13
N ASP A 329 -17.73 -8.72 15.82
CA ASP A 329 -18.55 -8.22 16.93
C ASP A 329 -19.34 -6.93 16.62
N LEU A 330 -20.02 -6.91 15.46
CA LEU A 330 -20.82 -5.77 15.01
C LEU A 330 -22.17 -5.67 15.79
N ARG A 331 -22.12 -5.58 17.13
CA ARG A 331 -23.30 -5.40 17.98
C ARG A 331 -23.62 -3.93 18.21
N GLU A 332 -24.91 -3.64 18.42
CA GLU A 332 -25.45 -2.30 18.64
C GLU A 332 -24.90 -1.29 17.60
N ASN A 333 -24.46 -0.12 18.05
CA ASN A 333 -23.79 0.90 17.25
C ASN A 333 -22.31 1.09 17.65
N TYR A 334 -21.70 0.13 18.34
CA TYR A 334 -20.37 0.31 18.89
C TYR A 334 -19.30 0.40 17.78
N CYS A 335 -18.30 1.25 17.96
CA CYS A 335 -17.18 1.40 17.04
C CYS A 335 -16.46 0.06 16.86
N ARG A 336 -16.21 -0.34 15.60
CA ARG A 336 -15.54 -1.61 15.25
C ARG A 336 -14.61 -1.38 14.05
N ASN A 337 -13.85 -2.39 13.68
CA ASN A 337 -13.00 -2.34 12.49
C ASN A 337 -13.16 -3.63 11.66
N PRO A 338 -14.30 -3.82 10.96
CA PRO A 338 -14.53 -5.04 10.19
C PRO A 338 -13.57 -5.21 9.01
N ASN A 339 -13.10 -4.12 8.41
CA ASN A 339 -12.32 -4.10 7.17
C ASN A 339 -10.80 -3.91 7.35
N GLY A 340 -10.29 -3.85 8.58
CA GLY A 340 -8.85 -3.71 8.85
C GLY A 340 -8.27 -2.34 8.49
N HIS A 341 -9.07 -1.27 8.63
CA HIS A 341 -8.63 0.12 8.52
C HIS A 341 -7.61 0.49 9.62
N HIS A 342 -7.07 1.71 9.63
CA HIS A 342 -6.03 2.13 10.58
C HIS A 342 -6.56 2.39 12.01
N LEU A 343 -7.88 2.49 12.20
CA LEU A 343 -8.57 2.80 13.47
C LEU A 343 -9.96 2.14 13.51
N PRO A 344 -10.56 1.92 14.70
CA PRO A 344 -12.00 1.67 14.85
C PRO A 344 -12.85 2.82 14.31
N TRP A 345 -14.01 2.48 13.75
CA TRP A 345 -14.94 3.41 13.11
C TRP A 345 -16.40 2.94 13.27
N CYS A 346 -17.34 3.80 12.90
CA CYS A 346 -18.76 3.47 12.77
C CYS A 346 -19.39 4.23 11.60
N PHE A 347 -20.54 3.75 11.12
CA PHE A 347 -21.48 4.62 10.39
C PHE A 347 -22.08 5.62 11.38
N THR A 348 -22.41 6.85 10.98
CA THR A 348 -22.98 7.85 11.89
C THR A 348 -24.49 8.02 11.72
N THR A 349 -25.18 8.61 12.70
CA THR A 349 -26.60 8.98 12.56
C THR A 349 -26.83 10.28 11.76
N ASP A 350 -25.77 10.99 11.34
CA ASP A 350 -25.89 12.15 10.47
C ASP A 350 -25.94 11.69 8.98
N PRO A 351 -27.00 12.00 8.21
CA PRO A 351 -27.07 11.71 6.78
C PRO A 351 -25.94 12.33 5.94
N ASN A 352 -25.27 13.38 6.43
CA ASN A 352 -24.19 14.06 5.73
C ASN A 352 -22.80 13.45 6.00
N VAL A 353 -22.65 12.64 7.06
CA VAL A 353 -21.38 12.03 7.47
C VAL A 353 -21.52 10.50 7.47
N PRO A 354 -21.21 9.82 6.35
CA PRO A 354 -21.41 8.37 6.24
C PRO A 354 -20.64 7.53 7.26
N VAL A 355 -19.38 7.88 7.52
CA VAL A 355 -18.46 7.13 8.40
C VAL A 355 -17.60 8.10 9.19
N ALA A 356 -17.35 7.80 10.47
CA ALA A 356 -16.42 8.53 11.33
C ALA A 356 -15.49 7.58 12.11
N PHE A 357 -14.31 8.08 12.47
CA PHE A 357 -13.30 7.33 13.23
C PHE A 357 -13.40 7.63 14.72
N CYS A 358 -13.38 6.59 15.55
CA CYS A 358 -13.54 6.72 17.00
C CYS A 358 -12.16 6.93 17.67
N THR A 359 -11.55 8.09 17.44
CA THR A 359 -10.24 8.46 18.01
C THR A 359 -10.27 8.65 19.53
N ASN A 360 -11.47 8.79 20.10
CA ASN A 360 -11.76 8.80 21.53
C ASN A 360 -11.50 7.45 22.23
N ILE A 361 -11.21 6.37 21.50
CA ILE A 361 -10.75 5.11 22.07
C ILE A 361 -9.20 5.14 22.18
N PRO A 362 -8.61 5.05 23.39
CA PRO A 362 -7.16 5.09 23.57
C PRO A 362 -6.47 3.83 23.03
N ARG A 363 -5.16 3.89 22.79
CA ARG A 363 -4.32 2.71 22.44
C ARG A 363 -3.80 2.02 23.70
N CYS A 364 -3.94 0.70 23.77
CA CYS A 364 -3.45 -0.07 24.92
C CYS A 364 -1.91 -0.10 24.95
N GLY A 365 -1.32 -0.13 26.15
CA GLY A 365 0.14 -0.17 26.33
C GLY A 365 0.84 1.19 26.20
N VAL A 366 0.13 2.20 25.72
CA VAL A 366 0.44 3.60 26.05
C VAL A 366 -0.05 3.82 27.47
N ALA A 367 0.83 4.29 28.37
CA ALA A 367 0.40 4.74 29.68
C ALA A 367 -0.58 5.94 29.53
N PRO A 368 -1.45 6.23 30.51
CA PRO A 368 -2.01 7.57 30.60
C PRO A 368 -0.87 8.58 30.55
N PRO A 369 -1.01 9.75 29.90
CA PRO A 369 -0.02 10.81 30.02
C PRO A 369 0.22 11.07 31.51
N GLU A 370 1.47 10.89 31.97
CA GLU A 370 1.90 11.51 33.21
C GLU A 370 1.57 13.00 33.07
N HIS A 371 0.80 13.56 34.03
CA HIS A 371 0.23 14.91 33.96
C HIS A 371 1.19 15.86 33.23
N GLU A 372 0.80 16.35 32.04
CA GLU A 372 1.73 17.10 31.18
C GLU A 372 2.36 18.22 32.00
N GLU A 373 3.66 18.12 32.27
CA GLU A 373 4.38 19.11 33.07
C GLU A 373 4.39 20.43 32.29
N CYS A 374 3.41 21.27 32.60
CA CYS A 374 3.22 22.57 31.99
C CYS A 374 3.83 23.67 32.87
N TYR A 375 4.10 24.82 32.28
CA TYR A 375 4.54 26.01 33.00
C TYR A 375 3.57 27.18 32.81
N THR A 376 3.58 28.13 33.74
CA THR A 376 2.76 29.34 33.70
C THR A 376 3.64 30.55 33.38
N GLY A 377 3.09 31.51 32.62
CA GLY A 377 3.83 32.70 32.18
C GLY A 377 5.11 32.32 31.41
N ILE A 378 6.25 32.86 31.84
CA ILE A 378 7.58 32.52 31.30
C ILE A 378 8.24 31.31 31.97
N GLY A 379 7.63 30.72 33.01
CA GLY A 379 8.21 29.57 33.71
C GLY A 379 9.42 29.90 34.59
N ASP A 380 9.60 31.15 35.01
CA ASP A 380 10.60 31.56 36.01
C ASP A 380 10.39 30.87 37.38
N THR A 381 9.16 30.40 37.63
CA THR A 381 8.74 29.63 38.80
C THR A 381 8.60 28.12 38.54
N TYR A 382 8.93 27.63 37.33
CA TYR A 382 8.78 26.21 36.98
C TYR A 382 9.77 25.33 37.75
N ASN A 383 9.24 24.33 38.46
CA ASN A 383 10.01 23.45 39.36
C ASN A 383 9.86 21.95 39.05
N GLY A 384 9.26 21.58 37.91
CA GLY A 384 9.03 20.19 37.50
C GLY A 384 10.30 19.37 37.19
N LYS A 385 10.12 18.12 36.76
CA LYS A 385 11.16 17.09 36.59
C LYS A 385 11.57 16.83 35.14
N ARG A 386 11.13 17.65 34.18
CA ARG A 386 11.60 17.57 32.80
C ARG A 386 13.11 17.79 32.72
N ALA A 387 13.82 16.92 32.00
CA ALA A 387 15.26 16.98 31.76
C ALA A 387 15.61 16.71 30.28
N LYS A 388 14.81 17.24 29.35
CA LYS A 388 14.96 17.00 27.91
C LYS A 388 14.62 18.24 27.07
N THR A 389 15.58 18.64 26.24
CA THR A 389 15.44 19.81 25.35
C THR A 389 14.41 19.58 24.24
N ARG A 390 13.96 20.66 23.58
CA ARG A 390 13.13 20.60 22.37
C ARG A 390 13.84 19.88 21.21
N SER A 391 15.17 20.00 21.12
CA SER A 391 16.00 19.23 20.17
C SER A 391 16.16 17.76 20.57
N GLY A 392 15.49 17.32 21.63
CA GLY A 392 15.46 15.94 22.12
C GLY A 392 16.67 15.51 22.94
N ILE A 393 17.58 16.43 23.28
CA ILE A 393 18.83 16.13 23.97
C ILE A 393 18.58 16.04 25.49
N PRO A 394 19.20 15.09 26.23
CA PRO A 394 19.16 15.08 27.69
C PRO A 394 19.89 16.29 28.29
N CYS A 395 19.29 16.91 29.31
CA CYS A 395 19.91 18.01 30.04
C CYS A 395 21.15 17.55 30.84
N ALA A 396 22.19 18.38 30.84
CA ALA A 396 23.37 18.26 31.70
C ALA A 396 23.10 18.77 33.12
N PRO A 397 23.86 18.34 34.15
CA PRO A 397 23.78 18.90 35.48
C PRO A 397 24.18 20.39 35.49
N TRP A 398 23.38 21.25 36.13
CA TRP A 398 23.67 22.69 36.21
C TRP A 398 25.03 23.00 36.86
N LYS A 399 25.44 22.16 37.82
CA LYS A 399 26.71 22.27 38.55
C LYS A 399 27.96 22.06 37.68
N ASP A 400 27.82 21.40 36.53
CA ASP A 400 28.93 21.13 35.62
C ASP A 400 29.24 22.34 34.73
N HIS A 401 28.40 23.39 34.79
CA HIS A 401 28.48 24.63 33.99
C HIS A 401 28.47 25.92 34.83
N SER A 402 28.37 25.83 36.16
CA SER A 402 28.38 26.97 37.08
C SER A 402 29.81 27.40 37.46
N GLU A 403 30.46 28.23 36.65
CA GLU A 403 31.74 28.85 37.05
C GLU A 403 31.55 29.93 38.12
N SER A 404 32.49 30.00 39.06
CA SER A 404 32.21 30.41 40.45
C SER A 404 32.23 31.92 40.76
N ASN A 405 32.08 32.79 39.75
CA ASN A 405 32.42 34.22 39.86
C ASN A 405 31.37 35.24 39.36
N GLU A 406 30.07 34.97 39.52
CA GLU A 406 29.10 36.05 39.82
C GLU A 406 27.86 35.48 40.55
N ARG A 407 27.46 36.11 41.67
CA ARG A 407 26.42 35.57 42.57
C ARG A 407 25.06 36.21 42.34
N ASP A 408 24.39 35.80 41.27
CA ASP A 408 22.94 35.97 41.19
C ASP A 408 22.23 34.91 42.07
N VAL A 409 21.23 35.35 42.84
CA VAL A 409 20.45 34.50 43.75
C VAL A 409 19.64 33.45 42.99
N ASN A 410 19.28 33.70 41.72
CA ASN A 410 18.45 32.81 40.93
C ASN A 410 19.19 31.54 40.44
N LEU A 411 20.52 31.60 40.23
CA LEU A 411 21.31 30.43 39.79
C LEU A 411 21.37 29.32 40.84
N LEU A 412 21.41 29.67 42.13
CA LEU A 412 21.47 28.74 43.26
C LEU A 412 20.26 27.79 43.33
N MET A 413 19.09 28.18 42.78
CA MET A 413 17.93 27.29 42.65
C MET A 413 18.05 26.32 41.47
N ALA A 414 18.79 26.67 40.41
CA ALA A 414 19.07 25.78 39.29
C ALA A 414 20.13 24.72 39.66
N GLU A 415 21.19 25.10 40.39
CA GLU A 415 22.20 24.15 40.90
C GLU A 415 21.60 23.04 41.80
N GLN A 416 20.54 23.35 42.54
CA GLN A 416 19.81 22.37 43.37
C GLN A 416 18.83 21.51 42.56
N ALA A 417 18.51 21.90 41.32
CA ALA A 417 17.61 21.16 40.43
C ALA A 417 18.28 20.00 39.68
N GLY A 418 19.55 19.67 39.96
CA GLY A 418 20.26 18.58 39.30
C GLY A 418 20.47 18.88 37.82
N ASN A 419 19.71 18.21 36.95
CA ASN A 419 19.65 18.49 35.51
C ASN A 419 18.22 18.83 35.01
N PHE A 420 17.30 19.20 35.89
CA PHE A 420 15.93 19.57 35.49
C PHE A 420 15.87 20.98 34.88
N CYS A 421 15.00 21.17 33.89
CA CYS A 421 14.77 22.42 33.15
C CYS A 421 14.37 23.57 34.07
N ARG A 422 14.97 24.76 33.93
CA ARG A 422 14.68 25.96 34.74
C ARG A 422 14.76 27.23 33.88
N ASN A 423 14.26 28.34 34.39
CA ASN A 423 14.38 29.66 33.76
C ASN A 423 14.95 30.70 34.75
N PRO A 424 16.22 30.55 35.19
CA PRO A 424 16.79 31.37 36.26
C PRO A 424 17.07 32.83 35.84
N ASP A 425 17.31 33.05 34.56
CA ASP A 425 17.56 34.33 33.89
C ASP A 425 16.27 35.04 33.43
N LYS A 426 15.12 34.39 33.59
CA LYS A 426 13.79 34.88 33.20
C LYS A 426 13.67 35.18 31.70
N ASP A 427 14.32 34.38 30.86
CA ASP A 427 14.17 34.49 29.42
C ASP A 427 12.70 34.30 28.98
N LYS A 428 12.29 35.11 28.02
CA LYS A 428 10.91 35.23 27.56
C LYS A 428 10.40 34.03 26.74
N HIS A 429 11.27 33.11 26.32
CA HIS A 429 10.91 31.94 25.52
C HIS A 429 10.70 30.66 26.35
N GLY A 430 10.98 30.71 27.66
CA GLY A 430 10.63 29.64 28.62
C GLY A 430 11.83 28.87 29.19
N PRO A 431 11.57 27.83 30.01
CA PRO A 431 12.62 27.06 30.67
C PRO A 431 13.57 26.34 29.70
N TRP A 432 14.85 26.28 30.07
CA TRP A 432 15.96 25.71 29.30
C TRP A 432 16.88 24.86 30.18
N CYS A 433 17.93 24.28 29.59
CA CYS A 433 19.02 23.61 30.29
C CYS A 433 20.31 23.57 29.46
N TYR A 434 21.45 23.38 30.12
CA TYR A 434 22.71 23.00 29.47
C TYR A 434 22.67 21.57 28.92
N THR A 435 23.56 21.23 27.99
CA THR A 435 23.71 19.86 27.46
C THR A 435 25.18 19.50 27.23
N ASN A 436 25.52 18.21 27.39
CA ASN A 436 26.87 17.69 27.14
C ASN A 436 27.21 17.56 25.63
N SER A 437 26.41 18.15 24.73
CA SER A 437 26.66 18.17 23.29
C SER A 437 27.55 19.36 22.90
N SER A 438 28.75 19.08 22.39
CA SER A 438 29.66 20.12 21.87
C SER A 438 29.10 20.93 20.68
N SER A 439 28.00 20.47 20.07
CA SER A 439 27.29 21.19 19.00
C SER A 439 26.11 22.04 19.50
N ILE A 440 25.59 21.75 20.70
CA ILE A 440 24.44 22.45 21.31
C ILE A 440 24.69 22.50 22.84
N PRO A 441 25.48 23.48 23.34
CA PRO A 441 25.88 23.53 24.75
C PRO A 441 24.72 23.85 25.71
N TRP A 442 23.63 24.43 25.21
CA TRP A 442 22.36 24.63 25.92
C TRP A 442 21.21 24.70 24.91
N ASP A 443 19.99 24.36 25.33
CA ASP A 443 18.77 24.49 24.51
C ASP A 443 17.51 24.58 25.39
N TYR A 444 16.43 25.13 24.83
CA TYR A 444 15.14 25.25 25.51
C TYR A 444 14.47 23.89 25.73
N CYS A 445 13.64 23.77 26.75
CA CYS A 445 13.05 22.50 27.15
C CYS A 445 11.73 22.17 26.45
N SER A 446 11.47 20.86 26.31
CA SER A 446 10.25 20.32 25.72
C SER A 446 9.07 20.38 26.71
N LEU A 447 8.53 21.59 26.92
CA LEU A 447 7.46 21.92 27.87
C LEU A 447 6.37 22.76 27.18
N LYS A 448 5.12 22.64 27.64
CA LYS A 448 3.97 23.42 27.16
C LYS A 448 3.54 24.48 28.20
N PRO A 449 2.94 25.60 27.79
CA PRO A 449 2.16 26.44 28.69
C PRO A 449 0.93 25.69 29.25
N CYS A 450 0.51 26.00 30.49
CA CYS A 450 -0.74 25.47 31.03
C CYS A 450 -1.97 26.17 30.42
N GLU A 451 -3.00 25.41 30.03
CA GLU A 451 -4.23 25.98 29.47
C GLU A 451 -5.10 26.70 30.53
N PRO A 452 -5.65 27.90 30.25
CA PRO A 452 -6.57 28.59 31.14
C PRO A 452 -7.99 27.99 31.09
N SER A 453 -8.58 27.73 32.26
CA SER A 453 -9.93 27.16 32.39
C SER A 453 -11.03 28.22 32.13
N HIS A 454 -11.45 28.34 30.87
CA HIS A 454 -12.46 29.31 30.47
C HIS A 454 -13.90 28.91 30.85
N ASN A 455 -14.55 29.78 31.63
CA ASN A 455 -15.99 29.83 31.80
C ASN A 455 -16.46 31.29 31.62
N ASN A 456 -17.63 31.47 30.99
CA ASN A 456 -18.29 32.75 30.65
C ASN A 456 -17.71 33.57 29.47
N LEU A 457 -18.63 34.08 28.65
CA LEU A 457 -18.48 35.08 27.59
C LEU A 457 -19.23 36.37 28.01
N PRO A 458 -18.85 37.55 27.48
CA PRO A 458 -19.65 38.12 26.38
C PRO A 458 -18.82 38.83 25.28
N GLN A 459 -19.53 39.36 24.28
CA GLN A 459 -19.05 40.09 23.10
C GLN A 459 -18.39 41.46 23.47
N LYS A 460 -17.74 42.24 22.59
CA LYS A 460 -17.71 42.33 21.11
C LYS A 460 -16.51 43.20 20.65
N ASP A 461 -15.91 42.94 19.48
CA ASP A 461 -15.74 43.89 18.34
C ASP A 461 -14.77 43.39 17.24
N GLU A 462 -14.50 44.25 16.25
CA GLU A 462 -14.15 43.89 14.86
C GLU A 462 -12.70 43.44 14.63
N GLY A 463 -12.53 42.40 13.79
CA GLY A 463 -11.24 41.92 13.29
C GLY A 463 -11.42 41.19 11.94
N THR A 464 -10.65 41.60 10.93
CA THR A 464 -10.77 41.19 9.51
C THR A 464 -10.67 39.69 9.23
N LYS A 465 -11.50 39.21 8.30
CA LYS A 465 -11.39 37.90 7.60
C LYS A 465 -10.19 37.89 6.63
N THR A 466 -9.55 36.72 6.39
CA THR A 466 -8.57 36.51 5.29
C THR A 466 -8.49 35.02 4.89
N SER A 467 -9.16 34.65 3.78
CA SER A 467 -9.58 33.28 3.39
C SER A 467 -8.57 32.26 2.75
N CYS A 468 -8.93 31.01 2.33
CA CYS A 468 -8.27 30.03 1.36
C CYS A 468 -8.72 28.48 1.30
N PHE A 469 -9.46 27.82 0.33
CA PHE A 469 -9.39 26.30 0.06
C PHE A 469 -9.68 25.44 -1.29
N VAL A 470 -10.54 25.58 -2.38
CA VAL A 470 -10.32 25.33 -3.92
C VAL A 470 -11.26 24.40 -4.88
N HIS A 471 -10.89 24.00 -6.17
CA HIS A 471 -11.50 22.99 -7.16
C HIS A 471 -11.03 22.88 -8.70
N LYS A 472 -10.35 21.78 -9.17
CA LYS A 472 -9.56 21.58 -10.45
C LYS A 472 -10.30 21.65 -11.82
N GLN A 473 -9.68 21.69 -13.03
CA GLN A 473 -8.31 21.38 -13.54
C GLN A 473 -7.23 22.45 -13.19
N VAL A 474 -6.21 22.87 -13.97
CA VAL A 474 -5.12 23.82 -13.47
C VAL A 474 -4.34 24.58 -14.60
N ARG A 475 -4.28 25.91 -14.95
CA ARG A 475 -3.52 26.41 -16.19
C ARG A 475 -2.35 27.43 -16.09
N ILE A 476 -1.06 27.18 -16.46
CA ILE A 476 -0.12 28.34 -16.69
C ILE A 476 -0.51 29.02 -18.01
N VAL A 477 -1.46 29.94 -17.91
CA VAL A 477 -1.68 31.09 -18.77
C VAL A 477 -1.87 32.29 -17.82
N GLY A 478 -1.65 33.51 -18.30
CA GLY A 478 -1.79 34.74 -17.50
C GLY A 478 -0.66 35.02 -16.49
N GLY A 479 0.19 34.04 -16.15
CA GLY A 479 1.35 34.25 -15.28
C GLY A 479 2.43 35.12 -15.94
N GLY A 480 2.93 36.12 -15.20
CA GLY A 480 3.98 37.04 -15.67
C GLY A 480 5.39 36.56 -15.30
N PRO A 481 6.43 36.96 -16.07
CA PRO A 481 7.83 36.75 -15.66
C PRO A 481 8.14 37.57 -14.40
N VAL A 482 8.99 37.04 -13.53
CA VAL A 482 9.43 37.73 -12.30
C VAL A 482 10.94 37.66 -12.13
N GLN A 483 11.52 38.68 -11.48
CA GLN A 483 12.94 38.62 -11.12
C GLN A 483 13.14 37.60 -10.00
N ILE A 484 14.26 36.87 -10.01
CA ILE A 484 14.58 35.88 -8.96
C ILE A 484 14.60 36.48 -7.54
N LYS A 485 14.81 37.79 -7.38
CA LYS A 485 14.66 38.48 -6.09
C LYS A 485 13.27 38.28 -5.47
N GLU A 486 12.20 38.31 -6.28
CA GLU A 486 10.80 38.13 -5.83
C GLU A 486 10.43 36.67 -5.51
N GLY A 487 11.22 35.70 -5.99
CA GLY A 487 11.04 34.27 -5.77
C GLY A 487 12.29 33.61 -5.21
N SER A 488 13.03 34.32 -4.35
CA SER A 488 14.43 34.02 -4.01
C SER A 488 14.65 32.74 -3.16
N TRP A 489 13.56 32.08 -2.76
CA TRP A 489 13.55 30.74 -2.15
C TRP A 489 13.36 29.61 -3.17
N MET A 490 13.07 29.92 -4.44
CA MET A 490 12.77 28.92 -5.45
C MET A 490 13.99 28.09 -5.81
N VAL A 491 13.77 26.78 -5.89
CA VAL A 491 14.80 25.78 -6.16
C VAL A 491 14.48 25.06 -7.47
N SER A 492 15.49 24.94 -8.32
CA SER A 492 15.43 24.16 -9.55
C SER A 492 16.14 22.84 -9.33
N ILE A 493 15.38 21.76 -9.19
CA ILE A 493 15.90 20.40 -9.08
C ILE A 493 16.20 19.92 -10.51
N GLN A 494 17.48 19.76 -10.81
CA GLN A 494 17.98 19.23 -12.07
C GLN A 494 18.12 17.71 -11.97
N ARG A 495 17.81 17.00 -13.06
CA ARG A 495 18.16 15.59 -13.24
C ARG A 495 19.00 15.46 -14.50
N GLY A 496 20.26 15.02 -14.36
CA GLY A 496 21.27 15.22 -15.39
C GLY A 496 21.50 16.71 -15.63
N SER A 497 21.25 17.18 -16.85
CA SER A 497 21.36 18.59 -17.26
C SER A 497 20.02 19.23 -17.63
N THR A 498 18.91 18.71 -17.10
CA THR A 498 17.55 19.15 -17.44
C THR A 498 16.75 19.44 -16.17
N HIS A 499 15.99 20.54 -16.17
CA HIS A 499 15.06 20.87 -15.10
C HIS A 499 14.00 19.76 -14.97
N TRP A 500 13.85 19.24 -13.76
CA TRP A 500 12.99 18.09 -13.46
C TRP A 500 11.87 18.45 -12.49
N CYS A 501 12.17 19.23 -11.45
CA CYS A 501 11.18 19.66 -10.46
C CYS A 501 11.49 21.04 -9.85
N GLY A 502 10.45 21.67 -9.31
CA GLY A 502 10.60 22.79 -8.39
C GLY A 502 10.79 22.34 -6.93
N GLY A 503 11.28 23.25 -6.10
CA GLY A 503 11.30 23.13 -4.64
C GLY A 503 11.39 24.51 -3.98
N SER A 504 11.39 24.55 -2.65
CA SER A 504 11.57 25.77 -1.85
C SER A 504 12.63 25.58 -0.76
N LEU A 505 13.55 26.53 -0.64
CA LEU A 505 14.59 26.53 0.40
C LEU A 505 13.97 26.94 1.75
N VAL A 506 13.80 25.98 2.66
CA VAL A 506 13.12 26.17 3.96
C VAL A 506 14.08 26.33 5.14
N ARG A 507 15.35 25.91 4.98
CA ARG A 507 16.52 26.32 5.76
C ARG A 507 17.77 26.22 4.88
N GLU A 508 18.91 26.70 5.35
CA GLU A 508 20.18 26.75 4.60
C GLU A 508 20.59 25.40 3.98
N GLU A 509 20.46 24.30 4.72
CA GLU A 509 20.74 22.94 4.22
C GLU A 509 19.49 22.19 3.70
N TRP A 510 18.30 22.79 3.67
CA TRP A 510 17.04 22.05 3.57
C TRP A 510 16.09 22.62 2.51
N VAL A 511 15.69 21.77 1.57
CA VAL A 511 14.75 22.09 0.48
C VAL A 511 13.50 21.21 0.59
N LEU A 512 12.32 21.82 0.59
CA LEU A 512 11.03 21.12 0.53
C LEU A 512 10.57 20.98 -0.92
N THR A 513 10.05 19.81 -1.31
CA THR A 513 9.54 19.50 -2.65
C THR A 513 8.49 18.37 -2.58
N ASP A 514 7.94 17.94 -3.74
CA ASP A 514 7.03 16.79 -3.81
C ASP A 514 7.81 15.47 -3.98
N ARG A 515 7.39 14.44 -3.26
CA ARG A 515 7.92 13.08 -3.27
C ARG A 515 7.86 12.44 -4.67
N GLN A 516 6.93 12.84 -5.53
CA GLN A 516 6.79 12.40 -6.91
C GLN A 516 7.95 12.86 -7.81
N CYS A 517 8.76 13.84 -7.38
CA CYS A 517 10.01 14.20 -8.03
C CYS A 517 11.05 13.07 -7.97
N PHE A 518 10.86 12.05 -7.12
CA PHE A 518 11.76 10.91 -6.95
C PHE A 518 11.05 9.59 -7.21
N SER A 519 11.77 8.62 -7.78
CA SER A 519 11.24 7.29 -8.10
C SER A 519 10.94 6.43 -6.86
N SER A 520 11.54 6.75 -5.72
CA SER A 520 11.28 6.14 -4.41
C SER A 520 11.78 7.06 -3.29
N CYS A 521 11.58 6.67 -2.03
CA CYS A 521 12.17 7.33 -0.85
C CYS A 521 13.66 7.03 -0.63
N VAL A 522 14.26 6.14 -1.44
CA VAL A 522 15.72 5.93 -1.49
C VAL A 522 16.16 6.01 -2.96
N PRO A 523 16.11 7.19 -3.58
CA PRO A 523 16.50 7.37 -4.97
C PRO A 523 18.02 7.35 -5.13
N ASP A 524 18.51 7.03 -6.32
CA ASP A 524 19.91 7.30 -6.67
C ASP A 524 20.09 8.83 -6.82
N ILE A 525 20.64 9.45 -5.78
CA ILE A 525 20.90 10.89 -5.70
C ILE A 525 22.05 11.36 -6.60
N SER A 526 22.81 10.46 -7.25
CA SER A 526 23.97 10.83 -8.08
C SER A 526 23.58 11.60 -9.35
N GLU A 527 22.40 11.32 -9.92
CA GLU A 527 21.85 12.01 -11.10
C GLU A 527 21.32 13.43 -10.79
N TYR A 528 21.10 13.79 -9.52
CA TYR A 528 20.34 14.99 -9.15
C TYR A 528 21.24 16.14 -8.69
N ARG A 529 20.88 17.37 -9.08
CA ARG A 529 21.49 18.61 -8.56
C ARG A 529 20.42 19.60 -8.14
N VAL A 530 20.78 20.45 -7.19
CA VAL A 530 19.95 21.55 -6.70
C VAL A 530 20.58 22.85 -7.18
N TRP A 531 19.86 23.60 -8.02
CA TRP A 531 20.24 24.95 -8.44
C TRP A 531 19.37 26.00 -7.73
N LEU A 532 20.02 27.02 -7.22
CA LEU A 532 19.47 28.12 -6.42
C LEU A 532 19.87 29.46 -7.03
N GLY A 533 19.01 30.48 -6.92
CA GLY A 533 19.32 31.84 -7.35
C GLY A 533 19.33 32.09 -8.86
N ILE A 534 18.79 31.15 -9.65
CA ILE A 534 18.63 31.28 -11.11
C ILE A 534 17.32 31.97 -11.48
N SER A 535 17.30 32.77 -12.54
CA SER A 535 16.05 33.33 -13.10
C SER A 535 15.56 32.54 -14.31
N HIS A 536 16.48 32.00 -15.10
CA HIS A 536 16.23 31.36 -16.39
C HIS A 536 16.98 30.03 -16.49
N LEU A 537 16.32 28.97 -16.97
CA LEU A 537 16.88 27.61 -16.97
C LEU A 537 18.15 27.47 -17.83
N ASN A 538 18.31 28.31 -18.85
CA ASN A 538 19.49 28.31 -19.73
C ASN A 538 20.64 29.22 -19.24
N GLU A 539 20.67 29.62 -17.96
CA GLU A 539 21.79 30.38 -17.37
C GLU A 539 23.07 29.52 -17.31
N SER A 540 23.85 29.56 -18.41
CA SER A 540 25.18 28.96 -18.52
C SER A 540 26.19 29.70 -17.64
N GLY A 541 26.88 28.94 -16.79
CA GLY A 541 27.57 29.47 -15.59
C GLY A 541 28.90 30.19 -15.81
N GLU A 542 29.07 30.95 -16.90
CA GLU A 542 30.30 31.73 -17.16
C GLU A 542 30.16 33.24 -16.85
N ASN A 543 28.94 33.77 -16.69
CA ASN A 543 28.71 35.20 -16.41
C ASN A 543 27.77 35.50 -15.22
N ASP A 544 27.25 34.48 -14.50
CA ASP A 544 26.27 34.70 -13.43
C ASP A 544 26.86 34.43 -12.02
N PHE A 545 27.00 35.51 -11.23
CA PHE A 545 27.52 35.48 -9.87
C PHE A 545 26.49 35.06 -8.80
N HIS A 546 25.22 34.86 -9.16
CA HIS A 546 24.12 34.59 -8.22
C HIS A 546 23.76 33.10 -8.12
N ARG A 547 23.97 32.34 -9.20
CA ARG A 547 23.70 30.90 -9.27
C ARG A 547 24.51 30.09 -8.26
N GLN A 548 23.85 29.24 -7.49
CA GLN A 548 24.49 28.28 -6.58
C GLN A 548 24.05 26.84 -6.89
N GLU A 549 25.00 25.97 -7.21
CA GLU A 549 24.76 24.52 -7.26
C GLU A 549 25.03 23.87 -5.90
N ARG A 550 24.19 22.91 -5.52
CA ARG A 550 24.39 21.98 -4.39
C ARG A 550 24.06 20.56 -4.81
N ARG A 551 24.71 19.59 -4.16
CA ARG A 551 24.33 18.17 -4.25
C ARG A 551 23.35 17.84 -3.13
N ILE A 552 22.51 16.84 -3.36
CA ILE A 552 21.65 16.25 -2.32
C ILE A 552 22.51 15.28 -1.50
N SER A 553 22.38 15.31 -0.17
CA SER A 553 23.00 14.35 0.75
C SER A 553 21.99 13.29 1.24
N HIS A 554 20.72 13.66 1.37
CA HIS A 554 19.64 12.75 1.77
C HIS A 554 18.27 13.21 1.25
N VAL A 555 17.34 12.27 1.09
CA VAL A 555 15.92 12.53 0.76
C VAL A 555 15.06 11.92 1.87
N ILE A 556 14.34 12.75 2.61
CA ILE A 556 13.42 12.33 3.67
C ILE A 556 12.00 12.43 3.13
N CYS A 557 11.29 11.31 3.02
CA CYS A 557 9.86 11.33 2.70
C CYS A 557 9.03 11.77 3.92
N GLY A 558 7.95 12.51 3.69
CA GLY A 558 6.95 12.82 4.71
C GLY A 558 6.21 11.57 5.22
N PRO A 559 5.39 11.73 6.29
CA PRO A 559 4.66 10.62 6.91
C PRO A 559 3.59 10.00 6.00
N GLU A 560 3.09 8.83 6.39
CA GLU A 560 2.06 8.09 5.64
C GLU A 560 0.81 8.97 5.41
N GLY A 561 0.53 9.27 4.13
CA GLY A 561 -0.54 10.17 3.70
C GLY A 561 -0.08 11.51 3.12
N SER A 562 1.20 11.88 3.23
CA SER A 562 1.79 13.08 2.63
C SER A 562 2.47 12.81 1.28
N SER A 563 2.38 13.75 0.34
CA SER A 563 3.22 13.82 -0.86
C SER A 563 4.48 14.68 -0.70
N LEU A 564 4.79 15.20 0.49
CA LEU A 564 6.00 16.01 0.69
C LEU A 564 7.27 15.17 0.81
N ALA A 565 8.40 15.75 0.38
CA ALA A 565 9.75 15.26 0.63
C ALA A 565 10.70 16.41 0.97
N LEU A 566 11.56 16.20 1.96
CA LEU A 566 12.57 17.15 2.42
C LEU A 566 13.96 16.68 2.01
N LEU A 567 14.68 17.49 1.25
CA LEU A 567 16.03 17.23 0.76
C LEU A 567 17.02 17.88 1.72
N ARG A 568 17.99 17.09 2.21
CA ARG A 568 19.20 17.67 2.82
C ARG A 568 20.24 17.91 1.73
N LEU A 569 20.88 19.07 1.75
CA LEU A 569 21.99 19.43 0.87
C LEU A 569 23.32 18.89 1.43
N THR A 570 24.37 18.80 0.60
CA THR A 570 25.72 18.44 1.08
C THR A 570 26.48 19.60 1.71
N GLN A 571 26.02 20.83 1.46
CA GLN A 571 26.58 22.09 1.95
C GLN A 571 25.44 23.12 2.02
N PRO A 572 25.44 24.05 2.98
CA PRO A 572 24.41 25.09 3.07
C PRO A 572 24.37 25.98 1.82
N ALA A 573 23.17 26.39 1.42
CA ALA A 573 22.97 27.52 0.52
C ALA A 573 23.47 28.81 1.20
N LEU A 574 24.30 29.60 0.52
CA LEU A 574 24.79 30.86 1.07
C LEU A 574 23.70 31.93 0.91
N PRO A 575 23.21 32.57 1.98
CA PRO A 575 22.23 33.65 1.86
C PRO A 575 22.76 34.79 0.99
N ARG A 576 21.98 35.17 -0.03
CA ARG A 576 22.27 36.27 -0.96
C ARG A 576 20.95 36.97 -1.31
N GLU A 577 21.02 38.14 -1.96
CA GLU A 577 19.80 38.87 -2.34
C GLU A 577 18.81 38.02 -3.16
N CYS A 578 19.35 37.18 -4.05
CA CYS A 578 18.62 36.22 -4.91
C CYS A 578 18.48 34.80 -4.32
N VAL A 579 19.01 34.53 -3.11
CA VAL A 579 18.93 33.22 -2.44
C VAL A 579 18.55 33.43 -0.97
N ARG A 580 17.26 33.26 -0.67
CA ARG A 580 16.64 33.48 0.64
C ARG A 580 15.89 32.23 1.10
N ILE A 581 15.63 32.13 2.38
CA ILE A 581 14.84 31.06 2.99
C ILE A 581 13.38 31.51 3.05
N ILE A 582 12.44 30.65 2.63
CA ILE A 582 11.01 30.89 2.88
C ILE A 582 10.66 30.48 4.31
N GLN A 583 9.84 31.29 4.97
CA GLN A 583 9.29 30.93 6.27
C GLN A 583 8.20 29.86 6.10
N LEU A 584 8.25 28.82 6.92
CA LEU A 584 7.17 27.84 7.03
C LEU A 584 6.02 28.43 7.87
N PRO A 585 4.75 28.05 7.59
CA PRO A 585 3.63 28.43 8.45
C PRO A 585 3.78 27.81 9.84
N VAL A 586 3.13 28.43 10.83
CA VAL A 586 2.97 27.85 12.17
C VAL A 586 2.05 26.62 12.07
N ALA A 587 2.25 25.64 12.96
CA ALA A 587 1.35 24.50 13.13
C ALA A 587 -0.13 24.94 13.26
N ASP A 588 -1.03 24.12 12.74
CA ASP A 588 -2.49 24.30 12.76
C ASP A 588 -3.04 25.63 12.17
N CYS A 589 -2.20 26.37 11.43
CA CYS A 589 -2.61 27.57 10.71
C CYS A 589 -3.56 27.23 9.52
N SER A 590 -4.87 27.34 9.77
CA SER A 590 -5.92 27.15 8.74
C SER A 590 -6.05 28.37 7.83
N ILE A 591 -6.31 28.18 6.53
CA ILE A 591 -6.41 29.31 5.60
C ILE A 591 -7.88 29.61 5.09
N GLN A 592 -8.82 28.66 4.86
CA GLN A 592 -10.33 28.80 4.77
C GLN A 592 -11.09 29.10 3.40
N GLU A 593 -11.64 30.29 3.03
CA GLU A 593 -12.04 30.68 1.62
C GLU A 593 -11.74 32.15 1.19
N ASP A 594 -10.88 32.39 0.18
CA ASP A 594 -10.76 33.62 -0.66
C ASP A 594 -9.32 34.27 -0.84
N THR A 595 -8.31 34.10 0.02
CA THR A 595 -7.03 34.87 -0.13
C THR A 595 -6.25 34.49 -1.41
N ILE A 596 -5.58 35.48 -2.02
CA ILE A 596 -4.72 35.30 -3.19
C ILE A 596 -3.31 34.89 -2.73
N CYS A 597 -2.85 33.70 -3.12
CA CYS A 597 -1.47 33.28 -2.94
C CYS A 597 -0.71 33.23 -4.28
N SER A 598 0.60 33.44 -4.22
CA SER A 598 1.48 33.42 -5.40
C SER A 598 2.16 32.06 -5.58
N VAL A 599 2.08 31.51 -6.79
CA VAL A 599 2.79 30.29 -7.19
C VAL A 599 3.89 30.65 -8.18
N TYR A 600 5.06 30.06 -7.99
CA TYR A 600 6.27 30.36 -8.75
C TYR A 600 6.78 29.09 -9.46
N GLY A 601 7.31 29.23 -10.69
CA GLY A 601 7.95 28.12 -11.38
C GLY A 601 8.33 28.39 -12.84
N TRP A 602 9.03 27.42 -13.45
CA TRP A 602 9.55 27.47 -14.82
C TRP A 602 8.66 26.69 -15.82
N GLY A 603 7.35 26.64 -15.56
CA GLY A 603 6.40 25.81 -16.29
C GLY A 603 6.23 26.16 -17.78
N GLU A 604 5.80 25.14 -18.54
CA GLU A 604 5.52 25.22 -19.98
C GLU A 604 4.38 26.20 -20.29
N THR A 605 4.54 27.02 -21.34
CA THR A 605 3.63 28.11 -21.69
C THR A 605 3.46 28.20 -23.21
N LYS A 606 2.58 27.33 -23.74
CA LYS A 606 2.26 27.12 -25.17
C LYS A 606 2.35 28.38 -26.03
N GLY A 607 3.52 28.65 -26.61
CA GLY A 607 3.74 29.71 -27.59
C GLY A 607 3.73 31.16 -27.05
N THR A 608 3.85 31.39 -25.73
CA THR A 608 3.82 32.77 -25.18
C THR A 608 5.19 33.46 -25.11
N GLY A 609 6.22 32.94 -25.78
CA GLY A 609 7.52 33.61 -25.98
C GLY A 609 8.47 33.69 -24.79
N HIS A 610 8.17 33.01 -23.67
CA HIS A 610 8.96 33.05 -22.43
C HIS A 610 9.23 31.63 -21.86
N GLU A 611 9.61 30.70 -22.71
CA GLU A 611 10.11 29.39 -22.29
C GLU A 611 11.39 29.54 -21.46
N GLY A 612 11.58 28.73 -20.41
CA GLY A 612 12.77 28.77 -19.55
C GLY A 612 12.82 29.86 -18.47
N THR A 613 11.99 30.92 -18.51
CA THR A 613 11.96 32.00 -17.48
C THR A 613 11.13 31.63 -16.24
N LEU A 614 11.56 32.05 -15.05
CA LEU A 614 10.76 31.99 -13.82
C LEU A 614 9.53 32.89 -13.92
N LYS A 615 8.35 32.31 -13.68
CA LYS A 615 7.05 33.00 -13.74
C LYS A 615 6.37 32.98 -12.38
N ARG A 616 5.54 33.99 -12.11
CA ARG A 616 4.58 34.01 -11.00
C ARG A 616 3.16 34.04 -11.55
N VAL A 617 2.28 33.26 -10.93
CA VAL A 617 0.82 33.39 -11.08
C VAL A 617 0.20 33.65 -9.70
N ASN A 618 -0.82 34.48 -9.65
CA ASN A 618 -1.56 34.82 -8.43
C ASN A 618 -2.92 34.14 -8.46
N LEU A 619 -3.24 33.38 -7.42
CA LEU A 619 -4.37 32.46 -7.43
C LEU A 619 -5.14 32.52 -6.11
N PRO A 620 -6.45 32.78 -6.12
CA PRO A 620 -7.27 32.65 -4.92
C PRO A 620 -7.44 31.17 -4.55
N ILE A 621 -7.95 30.94 -3.36
CA ILE A 621 -7.98 29.62 -2.76
C ILE A 621 -9.40 29.51 -2.11
N VAL A 622 -10.27 28.53 -2.42
CA VAL A 622 -11.76 28.69 -2.38
C VAL A 622 -12.57 27.53 -1.68
N SER A 623 -12.57 27.40 -0.32
CA SER A 623 -13.17 26.34 0.58
C SER A 623 -12.84 24.83 0.34
N ASN A 624 -12.68 24.00 1.39
CA ASN A 624 -12.12 22.61 1.24
C ASN A 624 -13.23 21.57 0.98
N GLU A 625 -14.43 21.77 1.53
CA GLU A 625 -15.62 21.05 1.07
C GLU A 625 -15.90 21.34 -0.41
N ARG A 626 -15.72 22.59 -0.86
CA ARG A 626 -15.79 22.99 -2.28
C ARG A 626 -14.65 22.39 -3.09
N CYS A 627 -13.46 22.23 -2.48
CA CYS A 627 -12.33 21.44 -3.00
C CYS A 627 -12.80 20.00 -3.34
N GLN A 628 -13.70 19.41 -2.55
CA GLN A 628 -14.26 18.07 -2.79
C GLN A 628 -15.53 18.04 -3.68
N GLN A 629 -16.43 19.04 -3.58
CA GLN A 629 -17.66 19.13 -4.38
C GLN A 629 -17.36 19.33 -5.87
N LEU A 630 -16.41 20.21 -6.21
CA LEU A 630 -16.00 20.47 -7.60
C LEU A 630 -15.36 19.24 -8.26
N HIS A 631 -14.86 18.28 -7.48
CA HIS A 631 -14.45 16.95 -7.96
C HIS A 631 -15.55 15.91 -8.09
N LYS A 632 -16.73 16.15 -7.51
CA LYS A 632 -17.76 15.11 -7.33
C LYS A 632 -17.20 13.85 -6.65
N GLY A 633 -16.26 14.04 -5.71
CA GLY A 633 -15.57 12.95 -4.99
C GLY A 633 -14.46 12.22 -5.76
N ALA A 634 -14.12 12.62 -6.99
CA ALA A 634 -13.10 11.93 -7.81
C ALA A 634 -11.66 11.99 -7.26
N ILE A 635 -11.35 12.92 -6.33
CA ILE A 635 -10.06 13.01 -5.64
C ILE A 635 -10.31 13.15 -4.14
N PRO A 636 -9.68 12.33 -3.28
CA PRO A 636 -9.79 12.47 -1.83
C PRO A 636 -9.00 13.70 -1.34
N ILE A 637 -9.76 14.67 -0.85
CA ILE A 637 -9.27 15.85 -0.13
C ILE A 637 -9.27 15.51 1.36
N THR A 638 -8.23 15.94 2.07
CA THR A 638 -7.98 15.64 3.49
C THR A 638 -7.51 16.91 4.19
N SER A 639 -7.56 16.99 5.53
CA SER A 639 -7.03 18.14 6.28
C SER A 639 -5.55 18.41 6.02
N SER A 640 -4.78 17.37 5.68
CA SER A 640 -3.38 17.47 5.19
C SER A 640 -3.24 18.11 3.81
N LYS A 641 -4.32 18.55 3.16
CA LYS A 641 -4.30 19.15 1.82
C LYS A 641 -4.93 20.53 1.82
N LEU A 642 -4.08 21.47 1.43
CA LEU A 642 -4.46 22.73 0.84
C LEU A 642 -4.63 22.53 -0.67
N CYS A 643 -5.23 23.49 -1.36
CA CYS A 643 -5.31 23.49 -2.81
C CYS A 643 -5.06 24.96 -3.31
N ALA A 644 -5.06 25.31 -4.61
CA ALA A 644 -4.95 26.72 -5.10
C ALA A 644 -5.49 27.00 -6.54
N GLY A 645 -6.21 28.11 -6.86
CA GLY A 645 -6.47 28.51 -8.27
C GLY A 645 -7.57 29.58 -8.57
N GLY A 646 -7.68 30.02 -9.84
CA GLY A 646 -8.37 31.26 -10.21
C GLY A 646 -9.36 31.20 -11.39
N ARG A 647 -9.39 32.25 -12.20
CA ARG A 647 -10.29 32.37 -13.36
C ARG A 647 -9.97 31.33 -14.43
N LYS A 648 -10.90 31.14 -15.36
CA LYS A 648 -10.66 30.32 -16.55
C LYS A 648 -9.46 30.91 -17.30
N ASP A 649 -8.46 30.07 -17.54
CA ASP A 649 -7.16 30.40 -18.14
C ASP A 649 -6.12 31.11 -17.25
N GLU A 650 -6.21 30.94 -15.92
CA GLU A 650 -5.14 31.27 -14.95
C GLU A 650 -4.84 30.03 -14.04
N GLY A 651 -3.60 29.81 -13.57
CA GLY A 651 -3.18 28.57 -12.87
C GLY A 651 -1.77 28.03 -13.17
N VAL A 652 -1.57 26.69 -13.15
CA VAL A 652 -0.25 25.99 -13.13
C VAL A 652 -0.03 24.81 -14.15
N CYS A 653 -0.98 24.41 -15.02
CA CYS A 653 -0.83 23.35 -16.07
C CYS A 653 -1.79 23.55 -17.30
N GLU A 654 -2.88 22.78 -17.50
CA GLU A 654 -4.16 23.27 -18.09
C GLU A 654 -5.49 23.06 -17.27
N VAL A 655 -6.18 24.16 -16.85
CA VAL A 655 -7.66 24.29 -16.68
C VAL A 655 -8.34 24.65 -15.32
N SER A 656 -7.73 25.35 -14.34
CA SER A 656 -8.35 26.16 -13.22
C SER A 656 -7.64 26.22 -11.82
N LEU A 657 -7.67 25.16 -10.97
CA LEU A 657 -7.14 25.12 -9.58
C LEU A 657 -6.49 23.78 -9.08
N PHE A 658 -5.35 23.71 -8.36
CA PHE A 658 -4.57 22.47 -7.99
C PHE A 658 -4.52 22.11 -6.48
N THR A 659 -3.83 21.03 -6.05
CA THR A 659 -3.61 20.61 -4.64
C THR A 659 -2.17 20.80 -4.17
N ILE A 660 -1.98 21.13 -2.89
CA ILE A 660 -0.71 21.27 -2.18
C ILE A 660 -0.83 20.52 -0.83
N ASP A 661 0.07 19.60 -0.54
CA ASP A 661 0.10 18.92 0.76
C ASP A 661 0.74 19.83 1.83
N LEU A 662 0.17 19.83 3.04
CA LEU A 662 0.67 20.57 4.20
C LEU A 662 1.70 19.73 4.99
N LEU A 663 2.60 20.42 5.69
CA LEU A 663 3.44 19.77 6.70
C LEU A 663 2.59 19.35 7.90
N PRO A 664 2.90 18.22 8.56
CA PRO A 664 2.28 17.87 9.84
C PRO A 664 2.68 18.87 10.92
N ALA A 665 1.80 19.07 11.90
CA ALA A 665 2.16 19.69 13.17
C ALA A 665 3.00 18.70 14.01
N GLU A 666 4.05 19.21 14.67
CA GLU A 666 4.85 18.55 15.71
C GLU A 666 4.91 19.45 16.96
#